data_AF-A0A7C4XE87-F1
#
_entry.id   AF-A0A7C4XE87-F1
#
_cell.length_a   1.000
_cell.length_b   1.000
_cell.length_c   1.000
_cell.angle_alpha   90.00
_cell.angle_beta   90.00
_cell.angle_gamma   90.00
#
_symmetry.space_group_name_H-M   'P 1'
#
loop_
_entity.id
_entity.type
_entity.pdbx_description
1 polymer ?
#
loop_
_entity_poly.entity_id
_entity_poly.type
_entity_poly.pdbx_seq_one_letter_code
_entity_poly.pdbx_strand_id
1 'polypeptide(L)'
;MFGICQKRYDSPQQIGTPIEDLIAGLCYSLARNFKSAILKGKRISIPVAFIGGVAGNSGVKKALEEVLNLNPEDLIIPEYYKTIQAIGAVLSARAQGWSKKFTGIEDLERFLSQPQILSRLPPLDGRKDWHPVKFFTPPKTLTQGYLGVDVGSISTNLVLIDREGNVLGRKYLWTRGRPIEVVIQGLNELKAELGAKVEILGVGTTGSGRYLIGEFIGADLIKNEISAQARAAVEIEPDVDTVFEIGGQDSKYISIKEKTIVDFEMNKVCAAGTGSFLEEQTQILGVKLEEFGDRALLAKSPINLGERCTVFIGSEIIHHQKNLAERENLLAGLGYSTAYNYLNRVVGNKKIGNKILFQGGVAANKAVVSAFEEIIKKKIIVPPNYDVTGAIGIALLVRDKGIKKTRFKGFNLTQKKYQTDSFICSHCSNECEINRITIEGEKPILYGGRCERYEEKEKELKEKIPDLFLTFNEIFFQTRETKGIPIGIPRALIFYELFPFFYKFLSTLGFNPILSDPTNPRMIESGSEISVADTCLPVKVALGHIQSLIKKGIQQFFIPSVITMKPNNPDFSRSFVCPYVQAFPYLVRSIFTEEIVVHSPPLYFDRPFSSILESLYKFAKKFGFSEKEVKRAIEAGFTYQKEVREKLRETARGVMDGFQGPIFVICSRPYNGYDLGLNLKLPRKILSLGVLPVPLEFIPLNFQEIIEDFHNMYWHYGQRILAATEEVIRNERLYPIYLSNFACGPDSFLINFFREKLDKKPLLVLELDEHSGDAGFITRLEAFYDSIKGCKERLTPTKIRVHSSLVKERTIYIPYMCDGAKILASAMRKAGIDARVMDSPDETSLLLGRQWTTGRECLPAIITAGDMIKQIQKKDFNPERSAFFMAQGSGPCRFGQYYKLHRLILDKLGLKDVPIYAPNQGPSLFDDLGPMGMKFLFSVWDGICAVDGLEALVRKIRPYEINKGESDGIYSEILLKICQAIEKGNGIIKILKEAKRKLKQVRREKIKKLKIGVVGEIYIRSQPFSNDFLIKKLEEMGCEVALPSIGEWFFYTNFTRIKNCPWFGQHRRAIFTKFFDRYMRWRQKYIYQILDLPEEKPIIEVLQNAQVLLHPSFEGEAILSAGKTVEFIKDGFCGVINVMPFTCMPGNIVTTIYKGIKNHYPDFPLLSLSFDGIASNIDEARLETFIHQAGNFNRR
;
A
#
# COMPACT_ATOMS: atom_id res chain seq x y z
N MET A 1 19.52 10.33 7.37
CA MET A 1 18.34 9.85 6.62
C MET A 1 17.39 9.11 7.57
N PHE A 2 17.00 9.77 8.66
CA PHE A 2 16.09 9.22 9.68
C PHE A 2 14.86 10.14 9.73
N GLY A 3 13.97 9.99 8.75
CA GLY A 3 12.67 10.66 8.77
C GLY A 3 11.79 9.97 9.79
N ILE A 4 11.79 10.47 11.02
CA ILE A 4 10.80 10.06 12.02
C ILE A 4 9.47 10.63 11.53
N CYS A 5 8.65 9.79 10.89
CA CYS A 5 7.21 10.06 10.85
C CYS A 5 6.76 10.11 12.31
N GLN A 6 6.60 11.32 12.85
CA GLN A 6 5.95 11.56 14.15
C GLN A 6 4.72 10.66 14.28
N LYS A 7 4.44 10.14 15.48
CA LYS A 7 3.13 9.57 15.82
C LYS A 7 2.07 10.59 15.40
N ARG A 8 1.34 10.31 14.31
CA ARG A 8 0.67 11.33 13.48
C ARG A 8 -0.85 11.33 13.59
N TYR A 9 -1.43 10.54 14.50
CA TYR A 9 -2.89 10.55 14.73
C TYR A 9 -3.34 11.13 16.05
N ASP A 10 -2.43 11.24 17.01
CA ASP A 10 -2.57 12.06 18.21
C ASP A 10 -1.16 12.55 18.49
N SER A 11 -0.86 13.82 18.21
CA SER A 11 0.38 14.35 18.76
C SER A 11 0.19 14.24 20.28
N PRO A 12 1.11 13.60 21.04
CA PRO A 12 0.96 13.54 22.50
C PRO A 12 0.88 14.95 23.10
N GLN A 13 1.32 15.96 22.34
CA GLN A 13 1.14 17.36 22.70
C GLN A 13 -0.33 17.84 22.66
N GLN A 14 -1.19 17.28 21.81
CA GLN A 14 -2.63 17.62 21.78
C GLN A 14 -3.35 17.15 23.05
N ILE A 15 -2.80 16.15 23.73
CA ILE A 15 -3.28 15.63 25.02
C ILE A 15 -2.43 16.10 26.22
N GLY A 16 -1.48 17.03 26.01
CA GLY A 16 -0.72 17.69 27.07
C GLY A 16 0.52 16.93 27.60
N THR A 17 1.12 16.01 26.85
CA THR A 17 2.33 15.28 27.27
C THR A 17 3.56 16.20 27.47
N PRO A 18 4.37 16.02 28.52
CA PRO A 18 5.60 16.80 28.77
C PRO A 18 6.64 16.74 27.64
N ILE A 19 7.48 17.79 27.52
CA ILE A 19 8.47 17.91 26.43
C ILE A 19 9.58 16.87 26.56
N GLU A 20 10.00 16.57 27.78
CA GLU A 20 11.06 15.62 28.09
C GLU A 20 10.67 14.20 27.62
N ASP A 21 9.42 13.80 27.88
CA ASP A 21 8.87 12.51 27.46
C ASP A 21 8.73 12.41 25.94
N LEU A 22 8.41 13.53 25.27
CA LEU A 22 8.39 13.60 23.81
C LEU A 22 9.78 13.39 23.22
N ILE A 23 10.81 14.05 23.76
CA ILE A 23 12.20 13.93 23.30
C ILE A 23 12.71 12.50 23.56
N ALA A 24 12.47 11.94 24.75
CA ALA A 24 12.81 10.56 25.04
C ALA A 24 12.09 9.61 24.06
N GLY A 25 10.79 9.80 23.88
CA GLY A 25 9.98 9.04 22.92
C GLY A 25 10.51 9.09 21.48
N LEU A 26 11.05 10.23 21.04
CA LEU A 26 11.70 10.36 19.73
C LEU A 26 12.99 9.51 19.65
N CYS A 27 13.83 9.53 20.68
CA CYS A 27 15.04 8.69 20.75
C CYS A 27 14.70 7.20 20.69
N TYR A 28 13.75 6.73 21.51
CA TYR A 28 13.29 5.33 21.47
C TYR A 28 12.61 4.97 20.16
N SER A 29 11.82 5.89 19.58
CA SER A 29 11.20 5.66 18.28
C SER A 29 12.25 5.52 17.18
N LEU A 30 13.31 6.34 17.19
CA LEU A 30 14.42 6.20 16.24
C LEU A 30 15.14 4.86 16.40
N ALA A 31 15.45 4.45 17.63
CA ALA A 31 16.10 3.17 17.91
C ALA A 31 15.23 1.97 17.48
N ARG A 32 13.92 1.98 17.81
CA ARG A 32 12.96 0.94 17.39
C ARG A 32 12.79 0.91 15.87
N ASN A 33 12.71 2.07 15.22
CA ASN A 33 12.63 2.16 13.76
C ASN A 33 13.92 1.64 13.10
N PHE A 34 15.09 1.91 13.68
CA PHE A 34 16.35 1.32 13.21
C PHE A 34 16.31 -0.22 13.31
N LYS A 35 15.84 -0.75 14.45
CA LYS A 35 15.68 -2.20 14.65
C LYS A 35 14.69 -2.83 13.67
N SER A 36 13.50 -2.25 13.49
CA SER A 36 12.46 -2.80 12.63
C SER A 36 12.77 -2.60 11.13
N ALA A 37 13.27 -1.44 10.73
CA ALA A 37 13.43 -1.08 9.32
C ALA A 37 14.81 -1.40 8.73
N ILE A 38 15.89 -1.33 9.52
CA ILE A 38 17.27 -1.56 9.05
C ILE A 38 17.78 -2.94 9.46
N LEU A 39 17.63 -3.31 10.74
CA LEU A 39 18.05 -4.63 11.20
C LEU A 39 17.11 -5.72 10.68
N LYS A 40 15.79 -5.47 10.56
CA LYS A 40 14.79 -6.39 9.96
C LYS A 40 14.93 -7.83 10.48
N GLY A 41 15.05 -7.98 11.79
CA GLY A 41 15.19 -9.28 12.46
C GLY A 41 16.53 -10.01 12.25
N LYS A 42 17.60 -9.31 11.84
CA LYS A 42 18.99 -9.83 11.86
C LYS A 42 19.50 -9.98 13.29
N ARG A 43 20.29 -11.03 13.55
CA ARG A 43 21.02 -11.20 14.82
C ARG A 43 22.20 -10.21 14.85
N ILE A 44 22.40 -9.56 15.99
CA ILE A 44 23.53 -8.64 16.23
C ILE A 44 24.66 -9.45 16.84
N SER A 45 25.86 -9.33 16.28
CA SER A 45 27.09 -9.88 16.85
C SER A 45 27.81 -8.78 17.63
N ILE A 46 28.18 -9.07 18.87
CA ILE A 46 28.96 -8.16 19.72
C ILE A 46 30.48 -8.37 19.52
N PRO A 47 31.31 -7.31 19.65
CA PRO A 47 30.93 -5.92 19.94
C PRO A 47 30.36 -5.18 18.72
N VAL A 48 29.59 -4.11 18.97
CA VAL A 48 28.91 -3.28 17.96
C VAL A 48 29.53 -1.89 17.90
N ALA A 49 29.83 -1.39 16.70
CA ALA A 49 30.29 -0.01 16.53
C ALA A 49 29.14 0.92 16.10
N PHE A 50 28.87 1.98 16.86
CA PHE A 50 27.91 3.03 16.49
C PHE A 50 28.63 4.26 15.94
N ILE A 51 28.47 4.49 14.63
CA ILE A 51 29.20 5.50 13.86
C ILE A 51 28.27 6.48 13.15
N GLY A 52 28.78 7.67 12.84
CA GLY A 52 28.03 8.78 12.23
C GLY A 52 27.59 9.84 13.24
N GLY A 53 27.16 11.02 12.77
CA GLY A 53 26.89 12.17 13.62
C GLY A 53 25.89 11.94 14.77
N VAL A 54 24.93 11.03 14.58
CA VAL A 54 23.91 10.68 15.59
C VAL A 54 24.52 9.97 16.81
N ALA A 55 25.69 9.35 16.67
CA ALA A 55 26.40 8.71 17.80
C ALA A 55 26.79 9.69 18.91
N GLY A 56 26.83 11.00 18.61
CA GLY A 56 27.04 12.05 19.62
C GLY A 56 25.81 12.37 20.47
N ASN A 57 24.62 11.84 20.16
CA ASN A 57 23.40 12.09 20.94
C ASN A 57 23.26 11.06 22.07
N SER A 58 23.37 11.52 23.31
CA SER A 58 23.30 10.67 24.52
C SER A 58 21.95 9.97 24.69
N GLY A 59 20.85 10.61 24.33
CA GLY A 59 19.51 10.02 24.38
C GLY A 59 19.34 8.87 23.38
N VAL A 60 19.86 9.03 22.15
CA VAL A 60 19.84 7.96 21.15
C VAL A 60 20.77 6.82 21.52
N LYS A 61 21.95 7.11 22.09
CA LYS A 61 22.87 6.10 22.62
C LYS A 61 22.16 5.19 23.62
N LYS A 62 21.57 5.80 24.67
CA LYS A 62 20.82 5.06 25.70
C LYS A 62 19.65 4.27 25.11
N ALA A 63 18.90 4.87 24.19
CA ALA A 63 17.79 4.19 23.53
C ALA A 63 18.25 2.98 22.70
N LEU A 64 19.40 3.04 22.03
CA LEU A 64 19.96 1.89 21.30
C LEU A 64 20.45 0.80 22.25
N GLU A 65 21.11 1.15 23.35
CA GLU A 65 21.52 0.20 24.40
C GLU A 65 20.31 -0.60 24.90
N GLU A 66 19.23 0.08 25.27
CA GLU A 66 18.02 -0.57 25.80
C GLU A 66 17.22 -1.33 24.73
N VAL A 67 17.00 -0.75 23.54
CA VAL A 67 16.17 -1.38 22.49
C VAL A 67 16.85 -2.60 21.85
N LEU A 68 18.18 -2.60 21.80
CA LEU A 68 18.98 -3.70 21.27
C LEU A 68 19.49 -4.66 22.36
N ASN A 69 19.20 -4.39 23.64
CA ASN A 69 19.69 -5.13 24.80
C ASN A 69 21.23 -5.27 24.79
N LEU A 70 21.94 -4.17 24.57
CA LEU A 70 23.41 -4.12 24.58
C LEU A 70 23.90 -3.60 25.93
N ASN A 71 24.94 -4.21 26.49
CA ASN A 71 25.63 -3.62 27.62
C ASN A 71 26.45 -2.40 27.14
N PRO A 72 26.71 -1.40 27.99
CA PRO A 72 27.50 -0.22 27.61
C PRO A 72 28.90 -0.54 27.05
N GLU A 73 29.49 -1.66 27.48
CA GLU A 73 30.78 -2.18 27.01
C GLU A 73 30.72 -2.85 25.63
N ASP A 74 29.54 -3.32 25.21
CA ASP A 74 29.31 -3.92 23.89
C ASP A 74 29.15 -2.85 22.79
N LEU A 75 28.86 -1.59 23.16
CA LEU A 75 28.61 -0.49 22.24
C LEU A 75 29.82 0.45 22.13
N ILE A 76 30.62 0.25 21.08
CA ILE A 76 31.80 1.05 20.79
C ILE A 76 31.39 2.30 20.00
N ILE A 77 31.71 3.48 20.53
CA ILE A 77 31.62 4.76 19.80
C ILE A 77 33.06 5.23 19.52
N PRO A 78 33.56 5.11 18.28
CA PRO A 78 34.92 5.54 17.94
C PRO A 78 35.12 7.04 18.14
N GLU A 79 36.32 7.48 18.50
CA GLU A 79 36.67 8.89 18.71
C GLU A 79 36.24 9.79 17.52
N TYR A 80 36.57 9.34 16.31
CA TYR A 80 36.26 10.06 15.06
C TYR A 80 34.92 9.63 14.43
N TYR A 81 33.91 9.30 15.24
CA TYR A 81 32.61 8.80 14.75
C TYR A 81 31.95 9.68 13.67
N LYS A 82 32.21 11.00 13.67
CA LYS A 82 31.66 11.94 12.67
C LYS A 82 32.34 11.85 11.30
N THR A 83 33.60 11.41 11.24
CA THR A 83 34.45 11.45 10.04
C THR A 83 34.99 10.07 9.64
N ILE A 84 34.62 9.02 10.35
CA ILE A 84 35.17 7.66 10.17
C ILE A 84 34.99 7.09 8.75
N GLN A 85 33.93 7.48 8.05
CA GLN A 85 33.70 7.07 6.65
C GLN A 85 34.79 7.62 5.71
N ALA A 86 35.23 8.87 5.93
CA ALA A 86 36.32 9.48 5.17
C ALA A 86 37.66 8.79 5.48
N ILE A 87 37.89 8.44 6.75
CA ILE A 87 39.07 7.65 7.14
C ILE A 87 39.06 6.28 6.44
N GLY A 88 37.91 5.60 6.41
CA GLY A 88 37.73 4.34 5.69
C GLY A 88 38.01 4.44 4.19
N ALA A 89 37.59 5.53 3.54
CA ALA A 89 37.90 5.79 2.13
C ALA A 89 39.42 5.91 1.88
N VAL A 90 40.13 6.65 2.73
CA VAL A 90 41.60 6.78 2.65
C VAL A 90 42.30 5.43 2.86
N LEU A 91 41.86 4.66 3.86
CA LEU A 91 42.41 3.33 4.11
C LEU A 91 42.17 2.35 2.95
N SER A 92 40.98 2.39 2.35
CA SER A 92 40.64 1.59 1.17
C SER A 92 41.50 1.96 -0.04
N ALA A 93 41.65 3.26 -0.33
CA ALA A 93 42.52 3.75 -1.39
C ALA A 93 43.98 3.31 -1.18
N ARG A 94 44.48 3.42 0.06
CA ARG A 94 45.83 2.97 0.43
C ARG A 94 46.01 1.46 0.22
N ALA A 95 45.01 0.66 0.60
CA ALA A 95 45.05 -0.80 0.41
C ALA A 95 45.03 -1.20 -1.08
N GLN A 96 44.44 -0.38 -1.94
CA GLN A 96 44.44 -0.54 -3.40
C GLN A 96 45.71 0.01 -4.08
N GLY A 97 46.69 0.51 -3.30
CA GLY A 97 47.93 1.06 -3.83
C GLY A 97 47.77 2.40 -4.55
N TRP A 98 46.68 3.14 -4.31
CA TRP A 98 46.50 4.47 -4.90
C TRP A 98 47.51 5.45 -4.29
N SER A 99 48.44 5.93 -5.11
CA SER A 99 49.52 6.83 -4.72
C SER A 99 49.58 8.12 -5.57
N LYS A 100 48.43 8.60 -6.07
CA LYS A 100 48.37 9.86 -6.82
C LYS A 100 48.56 11.07 -5.88
N LYS A 101 49.39 12.04 -6.27
CA LYS A 101 49.49 13.35 -5.61
C LYS A 101 48.24 14.18 -5.92
N PHE A 102 47.84 15.07 -5.01
CA PHE A 102 46.74 16.04 -5.25
C PHE A 102 47.08 16.91 -6.47
N THR A 103 46.20 16.92 -7.48
CA THR A 103 46.44 17.58 -8.77
C THR A 103 45.83 18.98 -8.87
N GLY A 104 45.22 19.50 -7.79
CA GLY A 104 44.48 20.77 -7.79
C GLY A 104 42.96 20.57 -7.79
N ILE A 105 42.20 21.66 -7.92
CA ILE A 105 40.73 21.66 -7.96
C ILE A 105 40.17 21.94 -9.36
N GLU A 106 41.02 22.06 -10.39
CA GLU A 106 40.59 22.49 -11.72
C GLU A 106 39.59 21.52 -12.35
N ASP A 107 39.76 20.21 -12.13
CA ASP A 107 38.80 19.20 -12.58
C ASP A 107 37.45 19.31 -11.85
N LEU A 108 37.47 19.70 -10.57
CA LEU A 108 36.27 19.97 -9.80
C LEU A 108 35.59 21.25 -10.30
N GLU A 109 36.33 22.34 -10.51
CA GLU A 109 35.81 23.58 -11.07
C GLU A 109 35.23 23.37 -12.47
N ARG A 110 35.89 22.56 -13.31
CA ARG A 110 35.38 22.16 -14.61
C ARG A 110 34.09 21.36 -14.49
N PHE A 111 34.01 20.40 -13.57
CA PHE A 111 32.79 19.65 -13.29
C PHE A 111 31.66 20.57 -12.83
N LEU A 112 31.94 21.52 -11.93
CA LEU A 112 30.96 22.51 -11.43
C LEU A 112 30.47 23.46 -12.54
N SER A 113 31.28 23.69 -13.58
CA SER A 113 30.93 24.55 -14.72
C SER A 113 30.05 23.90 -15.79
N GLN A 114 29.89 22.57 -15.76
CA GLN A 114 29.13 21.86 -16.80
C GLN A 114 27.61 21.96 -16.53
N PRO A 115 26.82 22.45 -17.51
CA PRO A 115 25.37 22.49 -17.37
C PRO A 115 24.80 21.07 -17.35
N GLN A 116 24.12 20.70 -16.27
CA GLN A 116 23.43 19.42 -16.20
C GLN A 116 22.06 19.50 -16.89
N ILE A 117 21.81 18.55 -17.79
CA ILE A 117 20.52 18.40 -18.46
C ILE A 117 19.57 17.70 -17.49
N LEU A 118 18.70 18.49 -16.86
CA LEU A 118 17.63 17.99 -15.98
C LEU A 118 16.30 18.04 -16.74
N SER A 119 15.39 17.12 -16.42
CA SER A 119 13.98 17.17 -16.86
C SER A 119 13.29 18.39 -16.23
N ARG A 120 12.63 19.21 -17.04
CA ARG A 120 12.15 20.55 -16.66
C ARG A 120 10.63 20.62 -16.72
N LEU A 121 10.00 21.14 -15.67
CA LEU A 121 8.58 21.49 -15.67
C LEU A 121 8.39 22.92 -16.23
N PRO A 122 7.16 23.30 -16.62
CA PRO A 122 6.86 24.68 -17.01
C PRO A 122 7.14 25.67 -15.86
N PRO A 123 7.54 26.92 -16.16
CA PRO A 123 7.67 27.96 -15.15
C PRO A 123 6.28 28.37 -14.60
N LEU A 124 6.25 28.72 -13.31
CA LEU A 124 5.04 29.18 -12.63
C LEU A 124 4.84 30.68 -12.88
N ASP A 125 3.66 31.09 -13.33
CA ASP A 125 3.38 32.46 -13.77
C ASP A 125 2.63 33.32 -12.75
N GLY A 126 2.21 32.73 -11.63
CA GLY A 126 1.63 33.46 -10.49
C GLY A 126 0.28 34.14 -10.74
N ARG A 127 -0.46 33.81 -11.81
CA ARG A 127 -1.81 34.37 -12.09
C ARG A 127 -2.75 34.18 -10.89
N LYS A 128 -3.41 35.24 -10.39
CA LYS A 128 -4.29 35.16 -9.19
C LYS A 128 -5.42 36.20 -9.15
N ASP A 129 -6.64 35.72 -8.90
CA ASP A 129 -7.74 36.48 -8.26
C ASP A 129 -7.59 36.30 -6.74
N TRP A 130 -6.76 37.16 -6.13
CA TRP A 130 -6.42 37.07 -4.70
C TRP A 130 -7.20 38.10 -3.90
N HIS A 131 -8.02 37.65 -2.96
CA HIS A 131 -8.65 38.54 -2.00
C HIS A 131 -7.76 38.65 -0.76
N PRO A 132 -7.20 39.84 -0.46
CA PRO A 132 -6.38 40.02 0.73
C PRO A 132 -7.19 39.69 1.99
N VAL A 133 -6.49 39.31 3.07
CA VAL A 133 -7.08 39.23 4.40
C VAL A 133 -7.75 40.58 4.70
N LYS A 134 -9.08 40.58 4.84
CA LYS A 134 -9.82 41.79 5.22
C LYS A 134 -9.51 42.08 6.68
N PHE A 135 -8.83 43.19 6.93
CA PHE A 135 -8.68 43.70 8.30
C PHE A 135 -10.00 44.31 8.75
N PHE A 136 -10.44 43.93 9.96
CA PHE A 136 -11.74 44.31 10.48
C PHE A 136 -11.64 45.57 11.33
N THR A 137 -12.67 46.40 11.25
CA THR A 137 -12.85 47.52 12.18
C THR A 137 -13.73 47.03 13.33
N PRO A 138 -13.29 47.16 14.60
CA PRO A 138 -14.12 46.78 15.75
C PRO A 138 -15.48 47.46 15.68
N PRO A 139 -16.59 46.77 16.02
CA PRO A 139 -17.90 47.37 16.06
C PRO A 139 -17.92 48.56 17.02
N LYS A 140 -18.60 49.64 16.62
CA LYS A 140 -18.72 50.86 17.45
C LYS A 140 -19.79 50.73 18.55
N THR A 141 -20.74 49.84 18.35
CA THR A 141 -21.88 49.57 19.25
C THR A 141 -21.86 48.12 19.71
N LEU A 142 -22.58 47.82 20.81
CA LEU A 142 -22.78 46.46 21.26
C LEU A 142 -23.39 45.62 20.14
N THR A 143 -22.66 44.59 19.70
CA THR A 143 -23.03 43.73 18.57
C THR A 143 -23.17 42.30 19.05
N GLN A 144 -24.23 41.62 18.64
CA GLN A 144 -24.42 40.21 18.97
C GLN A 144 -23.61 39.33 18.02
N GLY A 145 -22.93 38.34 18.56
CA GLY A 145 -22.05 37.49 17.76
C GLY A 145 -21.92 36.05 18.27
N TYR A 146 -21.24 35.25 17.44
CA TYR A 146 -20.99 33.83 17.65
C TYR A 146 -19.49 33.57 17.58
N LEU A 147 -18.96 32.81 18.53
CA LEU A 147 -17.54 32.46 18.59
C LEU A 147 -17.33 31.05 18.03
N GLY A 148 -16.45 30.94 17.04
CA GLY A 148 -15.93 29.69 16.56
C GLY A 148 -14.49 29.49 17.00
N VAL A 149 -14.17 28.29 17.50
CA VAL A 149 -12.82 27.91 17.90
C VAL A 149 -12.43 26.64 17.15
N ASP A 150 -11.47 26.74 16.26
CA ASP A 150 -10.92 25.62 15.48
C ASP A 150 -9.55 25.25 16.03
N VAL A 151 -9.46 24.08 16.65
CA VAL A 151 -8.28 23.60 17.37
C VAL A 151 -7.58 22.54 16.52
N GLY A 152 -6.74 23.02 15.61
CA GLY A 152 -5.85 22.19 14.81
C GLY A 152 -4.62 21.72 15.59
N SER A 153 -3.91 20.77 15.00
CA SER A 153 -2.66 20.23 15.54
C SER A 153 -1.49 21.22 15.49
N ILE A 154 -1.45 22.08 14.47
CA ILE A 154 -0.41 23.11 14.28
C ILE A 154 -0.89 24.49 14.72
N SER A 155 -2.12 24.84 14.36
CA SER A 155 -2.72 26.15 14.61
C SER A 155 -4.03 26.05 15.38
N THR A 156 -4.28 27.04 16.23
CA THR A 156 -5.54 27.27 16.93
C THR A 156 -6.11 28.59 16.46
N ASN A 157 -7.34 28.54 15.97
CA ASN A 157 -8.01 29.66 15.32
C ASN A 157 -9.25 30.05 16.11
N LEU A 158 -9.38 31.32 16.45
CA LEU A 158 -10.58 31.86 17.10
C LEU A 158 -11.18 32.93 16.19
N VAL A 159 -12.46 32.82 15.88
CA VAL A 159 -13.16 33.78 15.03
C VAL A 159 -14.49 34.14 15.64
N LEU A 160 -14.77 35.43 15.69
CA LEU A 160 -16.05 35.96 16.09
C LEU A 160 -16.78 36.49 14.86
N ILE A 161 -18.05 36.09 14.66
CA ILE A 161 -18.92 36.58 13.59
C ILE A 161 -20.17 37.27 14.15
N ASP A 162 -20.76 38.20 13.40
CA ASP A 162 -22.09 38.77 13.69
C ASP A 162 -23.24 37.85 13.21
N ARG A 163 -24.49 38.32 13.28
CA ARG A 163 -25.66 37.57 12.82
C ARG A 163 -25.68 37.37 11.30
N GLU A 164 -25.15 38.34 10.56
CA GLU A 164 -25.08 38.36 9.11
C GLU A 164 -23.93 37.47 8.59
N GLY A 165 -23.03 37.02 9.46
CA GLY A 165 -21.88 36.16 9.12
C GLY A 165 -20.60 36.95 8.82
N ASN A 166 -20.58 38.26 9.04
CA ASN A 166 -19.36 39.06 8.92
C ASN A 166 -18.43 38.79 10.11
N VAL A 167 -17.15 38.64 9.83
CA VAL A 167 -16.13 38.47 10.87
C VAL A 167 -15.91 39.80 11.60
N LEU A 168 -16.02 39.78 12.93
CA LEU A 168 -15.79 40.91 13.82
C LEU A 168 -14.37 40.92 14.40
N GLY A 169 -13.77 39.74 14.54
CA GLY A 169 -12.40 39.57 15.04
C GLY A 169 -11.89 38.16 14.81
N ARG A 170 -10.56 38.02 14.70
CA ARG A 170 -9.91 36.74 14.45
C ARG A 170 -8.53 36.63 15.08
N LYS A 171 -8.16 35.41 15.47
CA LYS A 171 -6.81 35.04 15.92
C LYS A 171 -6.37 33.76 15.25
N TYR A 172 -5.15 33.76 14.73
CA TYR A 172 -4.45 32.58 14.22
C TYR A 172 -3.20 32.41 15.06
N LEU A 173 -3.18 31.40 15.92
CA LEU A 173 -2.12 31.19 16.89
C LEU A 173 -1.50 29.82 16.70
N TRP A 174 -0.19 29.69 16.93
CA TRP A 174 0.49 28.40 16.89
C TRP A 174 0.13 27.58 18.12
N THR A 175 -0.46 26.40 17.94
CA THR A 175 -0.90 25.53 19.05
C THR A 175 0.30 25.11 19.91
N ARG A 176 1.47 24.87 19.30
CA ARG A 176 2.74 24.44 19.96
C ARG A 176 2.55 23.33 21.00
N GLY A 177 1.56 22.47 20.79
CA GLY A 177 1.27 21.40 21.73
C GLY A 177 0.65 21.84 23.07
N ARG A 178 0.10 23.05 23.15
CA ARG A 178 -0.51 23.61 24.36
C ARG A 178 -1.88 24.20 24.04
N PRO A 179 -2.85 23.37 23.59
CA PRO A 179 -4.13 23.87 23.08
C PRO A 179 -4.90 24.72 24.10
N ILE A 180 -4.85 24.38 25.38
CA ILE A 180 -5.53 25.12 26.45
C ILE A 180 -4.91 26.51 26.62
N GLU A 181 -3.59 26.60 26.77
CA GLU A 181 -2.87 27.88 26.92
C GLU A 181 -3.11 28.81 25.73
N VAL A 182 -3.09 28.26 24.52
CA VAL A 182 -3.25 29.04 23.29
C VAL A 182 -4.69 29.52 23.12
N VAL A 183 -5.70 28.71 23.48
CA VAL A 183 -7.10 29.16 23.49
C VAL A 183 -7.30 30.26 24.54
N ILE A 184 -6.71 30.14 25.73
CA ILE A 184 -6.72 31.17 26.77
C ILE A 184 -6.12 32.48 26.25
N GLN A 185 -4.95 32.39 25.60
CA GLN A 185 -4.30 33.53 24.96
C GLN A 185 -5.22 34.18 23.92
N GLY A 186 -5.77 33.38 22.99
CA GLY A 186 -6.66 33.89 21.94
C GLY A 186 -7.92 34.55 22.48
N LEU A 187 -8.54 33.97 23.54
CA LEU A 187 -9.70 34.56 24.21
C LEU A 187 -9.34 35.89 24.89
N ASN A 188 -8.18 36.00 25.53
CA ASN A 188 -7.71 37.25 26.13
C ASN A 188 -7.48 38.33 25.06
N GLU A 189 -6.82 37.98 23.95
CA GLU A 189 -6.58 38.92 22.87
C GLU A 189 -7.89 39.39 22.22
N LEU A 190 -8.85 38.49 21.98
CA LEU A 190 -10.18 38.87 21.48
C LEU A 190 -10.97 39.71 22.49
N LYS A 191 -10.87 39.41 23.79
CA LYS A 191 -11.50 40.20 24.85
C LYS A 191 -10.93 41.62 24.88
N ALA A 192 -9.61 41.76 24.76
CA ALA A 192 -8.95 43.07 24.76
C ALA A 192 -9.39 43.92 23.55
N GLU A 193 -9.60 43.29 22.40
CA GLU A 193 -10.02 43.98 21.17
C GLU A 193 -11.53 44.30 21.15
N LEU A 194 -12.38 43.39 21.65
CA LEU A 194 -13.83 43.38 21.36
C LEU A 194 -14.73 43.18 22.58
N GLY A 195 -14.20 42.73 23.72
CA GLY A 195 -14.98 42.07 24.78
C GLY A 195 -16.10 42.89 25.42
N ALA A 196 -15.98 44.21 25.52
CA ALA A 196 -17.05 45.08 26.03
C ALA A 196 -18.10 45.47 24.97
N LYS A 197 -17.82 45.17 23.69
CA LYS A 197 -18.60 45.60 22.53
C LYS A 197 -19.32 44.44 21.84
N VAL A 198 -19.21 43.23 22.39
CA VAL A 198 -19.80 42.02 21.80
C VAL A 198 -20.53 41.19 22.86
N GLU A 199 -21.76 40.81 22.56
CA GLU A 199 -22.51 39.79 23.31
C GLU A 199 -22.42 38.44 22.58
N ILE A 200 -21.95 37.39 23.27
CA ILE A 200 -21.80 36.05 22.70
C ILE A 200 -23.11 35.26 22.85
N LEU A 201 -23.78 34.98 21.73
CA LEU A 201 -25.03 34.21 21.70
C LEU A 201 -24.81 32.70 21.63
N GLY A 202 -23.63 32.28 21.17
CA GLY A 202 -23.27 30.87 21.11
C GLY A 202 -21.81 30.66 20.75
N VAL A 203 -21.29 29.50 21.15
CA VAL A 203 -19.90 29.09 20.92
C VAL A 203 -19.84 27.71 20.32
N GLY A 204 -18.94 27.50 19.36
CA GLY A 204 -18.72 26.18 18.80
C GLY A 204 -17.25 25.85 18.65
N THR A 205 -16.93 24.56 18.80
CA THR A 205 -15.57 24.04 18.61
C THR A 205 -15.49 23.05 17.47
N THR A 206 -14.39 23.13 16.73
CA THR A 206 -14.05 22.21 15.64
C THR A 206 -12.54 21.91 15.62
N GLY A 207 -12.10 21.12 14.65
CA GLY A 207 -10.73 20.63 14.56
C GLY A 207 -10.46 19.40 15.44
N SER A 208 -9.20 18.97 15.45
CA SER A 208 -8.73 17.80 16.20
C SER A 208 -8.92 17.89 17.73
N GLY A 209 -8.71 19.07 18.33
CA GLY A 209 -8.83 19.31 19.78
C GLY A 209 -10.23 19.71 20.25
N ARG A 210 -11.25 19.59 19.39
CA ARG A 210 -12.60 20.17 19.60
C ARG A 210 -13.31 19.70 20.87
N TYR A 211 -13.13 18.44 21.26
CA TYR A 211 -13.80 17.87 22.43
C TYR A 211 -13.21 18.42 23.72
N LEU A 212 -11.88 18.36 23.84
CA LEU A 212 -11.14 18.91 24.97
C LEU A 212 -11.47 20.38 25.21
N ILE A 213 -11.33 21.19 24.16
CA ILE A 213 -11.56 22.63 24.26
C ILE A 213 -13.06 22.95 24.38
N GLY A 214 -13.93 22.16 23.75
CA GLY A 214 -15.38 22.32 23.84
C GLY A 214 -15.88 22.20 25.27
N GLU A 215 -15.43 21.19 26.00
CA GLU A 215 -15.74 21.02 27.43
C GLU A 215 -15.08 22.10 28.30
N PHE A 216 -13.84 22.49 27.96
CA PHE A 216 -13.11 23.53 28.67
C PHE A 216 -13.83 24.88 28.63
N ILE A 217 -14.22 25.36 27.44
CA ILE A 217 -14.84 26.69 27.25
C ILE A 217 -16.37 26.69 27.41
N GLY A 218 -17.00 25.51 27.44
CA GLY A 218 -18.46 25.37 27.46
C GLY A 218 -19.11 25.60 26.09
N ALA A 219 -18.59 24.98 25.03
CA ALA A 219 -19.12 25.10 23.68
C ALA A 219 -20.56 24.55 23.59
N ASP A 220 -21.41 25.20 22.80
CA ASP A 220 -22.81 24.82 22.52
C ASP A 220 -22.93 23.80 21.39
N LEU A 221 -21.93 23.77 20.51
CA LEU A 221 -21.83 22.83 19.40
C LEU A 221 -20.38 22.37 19.24
N ILE A 222 -20.17 21.07 19.26
CA ILE A 222 -18.91 20.44 18.89
C ILE A 222 -19.17 19.71 17.57
N LYS A 223 -18.44 20.05 16.50
CA LYS A 223 -18.66 19.46 15.17
C LYS A 223 -17.34 19.21 14.46
N ASN A 224 -17.30 18.19 13.60
CA ASN A 224 -16.14 17.91 12.77
C ASN A 224 -15.81 19.06 11.82
N GLU A 225 -14.53 19.17 11.49
CA GLU A 225 -13.94 20.22 10.65
C GLU A 225 -14.42 20.18 9.20
N ILE A 226 -14.76 19.00 8.66
CA ILE A 226 -15.26 18.86 7.28
C ILE A 226 -16.58 19.61 7.12
N SER A 227 -17.53 19.39 8.04
CA SER A 227 -18.79 20.12 8.09
C SER A 227 -18.58 21.64 8.26
N ALA A 228 -17.64 22.05 9.12
CA ALA A 228 -17.34 23.45 9.33
C ALA A 228 -16.76 24.11 8.07
N GLN A 229 -15.74 23.52 7.45
CA GLN A 229 -15.11 24.02 6.22
C GLN A 229 -16.10 24.13 5.06
N ALA A 230 -16.93 23.09 4.86
CA ALA A 230 -17.97 23.11 3.84
C ALA A 230 -19.00 24.22 4.08
N ARG A 231 -19.43 24.42 5.33
CA ARG A 231 -20.38 25.50 5.67
C ARG A 231 -19.80 26.88 5.39
N ALA A 232 -18.52 27.10 5.73
CA ALA A 232 -17.82 28.33 5.41
C ALA A 232 -17.70 28.55 3.90
N ALA A 233 -17.35 27.51 3.14
CA ALA A 233 -17.23 27.58 1.69
C ALA A 233 -18.54 28.01 1.01
N VAL A 234 -19.67 27.43 1.42
CA VAL A 234 -21.00 27.77 0.89
C VAL A 234 -21.44 29.20 1.25
N GLU A 235 -21.02 29.73 2.41
CA GLU A 235 -21.31 31.13 2.77
C GLU A 235 -20.51 32.10 1.88
N ILE A 236 -19.24 31.78 1.63
CA ILE A 236 -18.32 32.63 0.89
C ILE A 236 -18.63 32.63 -0.61
N GLU A 237 -18.89 31.45 -1.17
CA GLU A 237 -19.21 31.26 -2.59
C GLU A 237 -20.42 30.31 -2.69
N PRO A 238 -21.65 30.84 -2.87
CA PRO A 238 -22.88 30.03 -2.86
C PRO A 238 -22.95 28.91 -3.91
N ASP A 239 -22.24 29.06 -5.02
CA ASP A 239 -22.16 28.07 -6.11
C ASP A 239 -20.88 27.21 -6.04
N VAL A 240 -20.16 27.23 -4.91
CA VAL A 240 -18.96 26.41 -4.74
C VAL A 240 -19.30 24.94 -4.95
N ASP A 241 -18.51 24.27 -5.77
CA ASP A 241 -18.67 22.85 -6.04
C ASP A 241 -17.54 22.00 -5.47
N THR A 242 -16.36 22.61 -5.28
CA THR A 242 -15.15 21.91 -4.84
C THR A 242 -14.39 22.75 -3.84
N VAL A 243 -14.01 22.15 -2.71
CA VAL A 243 -13.13 22.76 -1.72
C VAL A 243 -11.83 21.97 -1.64
N PHE A 244 -10.73 22.67 -1.86
CA PHE A 244 -9.40 22.20 -1.48
C PHE A 244 -9.05 22.83 -0.14
N GLU A 245 -8.75 22.05 0.88
CA GLU A 245 -8.25 22.57 2.15
C GLU A 245 -6.90 21.92 2.44
N ILE A 246 -5.86 22.72 2.60
CA ILE A 246 -4.52 22.22 2.92
C ILE A 246 -4.00 22.97 4.16
N GLY A 247 -4.09 22.27 5.29
CA GLY A 247 -3.61 22.72 6.59
C GLY A 247 -2.13 22.41 6.82
N GLY A 248 -1.71 22.54 8.08
CA GLY A 248 -0.34 22.24 8.49
C GLY A 248 -0.01 20.74 8.44
N GLN A 249 -0.91 19.87 8.90
CA GLN A 249 -0.67 18.43 9.02
C GLN A 249 -1.57 17.54 8.16
N ASP A 250 -2.72 18.05 7.76
CA ASP A 250 -3.68 17.32 6.96
C ASP A 250 -4.16 18.16 5.77
N SER A 251 -4.81 17.48 4.84
CA SER A 251 -5.40 18.07 3.66
C SER A 251 -6.68 17.35 3.28
N LYS A 252 -7.68 18.11 2.85
CA LYS A 252 -9.05 17.65 2.67
C LYS A 252 -9.56 18.09 1.31
N TYR A 253 -10.31 17.20 0.69
CA TYR A 253 -11.11 17.43 -0.50
C TYR A 253 -12.57 17.34 -0.11
N ILE A 254 -13.39 18.32 -0.50
CA ILE A 254 -14.84 18.30 -0.26
C ILE A 254 -15.55 18.63 -1.56
N SER A 255 -16.48 17.76 -1.97
CA SER A 255 -17.39 17.96 -3.08
C SER A 255 -18.74 18.43 -2.55
N ILE A 256 -19.23 19.53 -3.08
CA ILE A 256 -20.48 20.17 -2.66
C ILE A 256 -21.43 20.17 -3.85
N LYS A 257 -22.67 19.72 -3.61
CA LYS A 257 -23.77 19.83 -4.57
C LYS A 257 -25.00 20.32 -3.83
N GLU A 258 -25.68 21.33 -4.38
CA GLU A 258 -26.88 21.91 -3.76
C GLU A 258 -26.65 22.27 -2.28
N LYS A 259 -25.50 22.90 -2.00
CA LYS A 259 -25.07 23.33 -0.65
C LYS A 259 -24.89 22.19 0.38
N THR A 260 -24.88 20.94 -0.07
CA THR A 260 -24.70 19.76 0.77
C THR A 260 -23.40 19.02 0.39
N ILE A 261 -22.70 18.47 1.39
CA ILE A 261 -21.52 17.64 1.14
C ILE A 261 -21.99 16.32 0.51
N VAL A 262 -21.56 16.06 -0.72
CA VAL A 262 -21.88 14.81 -1.43
C VAL A 262 -20.73 13.82 -1.48
N ASP A 263 -19.50 14.30 -1.35
CA ASP A 263 -18.30 13.46 -1.30
C ASP A 263 -17.19 14.20 -0.54
N PHE A 264 -16.31 13.46 0.11
CA PHE A 264 -15.13 14.03 0.77
C PHE A 264 -14.00 13.01 0.82
N GLU A 265 -12.76 13.50 0.93
CA GLU A 265 -11.59 12.68 1.23
C GLU A 265 -10.62 13.50 2.08
N MET A 266 -9.85 12.83 2.92
CA MET A 266 -8.78 13.44 3.69
C MET A 266 -7.52 12.61 3.51
N ASN A 267 -6.36 13.26 3.40
CA ASN A 267 -5.08 12.57 3.31
C ASN A 267 -4.93 11.50 4.41
N LYS A 268 -4.37 10.35 4.03
CA LYS A 268 -4.19 9.19 4.92
C LYS A 268 -2.76 9.19 5.43
N VAL A 269 -2.54 9.41 6.73
CA VAL A 269 -1.26 9.27 7.46
C VAL A 269 -0.06 10.09 6.89
N CYS A 270 -0.27 10.89 5.83
CA CYS A 270 0.80 11.39 4.97
C CYS A 270 0.95 12.91 5.06
N ALA A 271 2.12 13.39 5.48
CA ALA A 271 2.48 14.81 5.43
C ALA A 271 2.80 15.30 4.01
N ALA A 272 2.85 14.41 3.01
CA ALA A 272 3.12 14.82 1.64
C ALA A 272 1.94 15.65 1.12
N GLY A 273 2.23 16.89 0.73
CA GLY A 273 1.19 17.83 0.30
C GLY A 273 0.55 18.65 1.42
N THR A 274 1.19 18.81 2.59
CA THR A 274 0.71 19.67 3.70
C THR A 274 1.70 20.80 4.02
N GLY A 275 1.30 21.76 4.86
CA GLY A 275 2.15 22.91 5.23
C GLY A 275 3.44 22.53 5.97
N SER A 276 3.39 21.52 6.85
CA SER A 276 4.56 21.04 7.59
C SER A 276 5.65 20.45 6.68
N PHE A 277 5.25 19.86 5.55
CA PHE A 277 6.19 19.41 4.54
C PHE A 277 6.94 20.58 3.92
N LEU A 278 6.22 21.64 3.51
CA LEU A 278 6.85 22.84 2.95
C LEU A 278 7.82 23.48 3.95
N GLU A 279 7.42 23.56 5.22
CA GLU A 279 8.28 24.05 6.30
C GLU A 279 9.58 23.23 6.43
N GLU A 280 9.48 21.90 6.52
CA GLU A 280 10.65 21.02 6.62
C GLU A 280 11.59 21.17 5.41
N GLN A 281 11.05 21.22 4.19
CA GLN A 281 11.88 21.33 2.98
C GLN A 281 12.51 22.71 2.82
N THR A 282 11.81 23.79 3.20
CA THR A 282 12.40 25.14 3.19
C THR A 282 13.57 25.28 4.15
N GLN A 283 13.53 24.61 5.31
CA GLN A 283 14.66 24.55 6.23
C GLN A 283 15.88 23.85 5.61
N ILE A 284 15.68 22.73 4.89
CA ILE A 284 16.76 22.03 4.15
C ILE A 284 17.38 22.94 3.07
N LEU A 285 16.57 23.76 2.42
CA LEU A 285 17.02 24.71 1.39
C LEU A 285 17.59 26.03 1.96
N GLY A 286 17.47 26.25 3.28
CA GLY A 286 17.88 27.49 3.94
C GLY A 286 17.05 28.71 3.50
N VAL A 287 15.73 28.55 3.34
CA VAL A 287 14.79 29.59 2.91
C VAL A 287 13.71 29.75 3.97
N LYS A 288 13.24 30.99 4.23
CA LYS A 288 12.09 31.23 5.12
C LYS A 288 10.79 30.84 4.41
N LEU A 289 9.80 30.33 5.16
CA LEU A 289 8.56 29.84 4.59
C LEU A 289 7.77 30.94 3.87
N GLU A 290 7.83 32.17 4.37
CA GLU A 290 7.16 33.35 3.80
C GLU A 290 7.75 33.75 2.44
N GLU A 291 9.05 33.52 2.24
CA GLU A 291 9.76 33.84 1.00
C GLU A 291 9.61 32.74 -0.08
N PHE A 292 9.13 31.55 0.30
CA PHE A 292 9.03 30.40 -0.60
C PHE A 292 8.27 30.75 -1.88
N GLY A 293 7.09 31.35 -1.73
CA GLY A 293 6.17 31.56 -2.84
C GLY A 293 6.77 32.50 -3.88
N ASP A 294 7.33 33.62 -3.43
CA ASP A 294 7.89 34.64 -4.31
C ASP A 294 9.19 34.17 -4.97
N ARG A 295 10.06 33.42 -4.26
CA ARG A 295 11.28 32.85 -4.85
C ARG A 295 11.02 31.75 -5.85
N ALA A 296 10.04 30.88 -5.59
CA ALA A 296 9.64 29.84 -6.53
C ALA A 296 9.14 30.41 -7.87
N LEU A 297 8.47 31.56 -7.86
CA LEU A 297 8.01 32.22 -9.09
C LEU A 297 9.16 32.78 -9.95
N LEU A 298 10.37 32.92 -9.41
CA LEU A 298 11.56 33.33 -10.18
C LEU A 298 12.16 32.16 -10.99
N ALA A 299 11.71 30.93 -10.75
CA ALA A 299 12.24 29.74 -11.41
C ALA A 299 11.92 29.74 -12.90
N LYS A 300 12.96 29.72 -13.73
CA LYS A 300 12.83 29.61 -15.20
C LYS A 300 12.69 28.17 -15.66
N SER A 301 13.09 27.22 -14.82
CA SER A 301 13.19 25.80 -15.17
C SER A 301 12.95 24.91 -13.94
N PRO A 302 11.73 24.89 -13.38
CA PRO A 302 11.42 24.09 -12.20
C PRO A 302 11.78 22.61 -12.35
N ILE A 303 12.30 22.01 -11.28
CA ILE A 303 12.73 20.61 -11.25
C ILE A 303 11.55 19.71 -10.86
N ASN A 304 11.37 18.60 -11.57
CA ASN A 304 10.40 17.60 -11.17
C ASN A 304 10.93 16.75 -10.00
N LEU A 305 10.50 17.08 -8.77
CA LEU A 305 10.85 16.33 -7.56
C LEU A 305 9.95 15.10 -7.32
N GLY A 306 9.02 14.82 -8.24
CA GLY A 306 8.07 13.73 -8.15
C GLY A 306 6.96 13.94 -7.10
N GLU A 307 6.27 12.85 -6.76
CA GLU A 307 5.01 12.83 -5.98
C GLU A 307 5.04 11.76 -4.87
N ARG A 308 6.22 11.54 -4.29
CA ARG A 308 6.44 10.56 -3.23
C ARG A 308 6.16 11.15 -1.84
N CYS A 309 6.27 10.28 -0.84
CA CYS A 309 6.36 10.68 0.56
C CYS A 309 7.44 11.76 0.76
N THR A 310 7.21 12.66 1.72
CA THR A 310 8.08 13.78 2.09
C THR A 310 9.55 13.38 2.24
N VAL A 311 9.80 12.19 2.80
CA VAL A 311 11.15 11.62 2.99
C VAL A 311 11.90 11.41 1.68
N PHE A 312 11.21 10.92 0.65
CA PHE A 312 11.82 10.73 -0.66
C PHE A 312 12.01 12.06 -1.36
N ILE A 313 11.03 12.97 -1.31
CA ILE A 313 11.19 14.30 -1.91
C ILE A 313 12.38 15.04 -1.27
N GLY A 314 12.55 14.95 0.05
CA GLY A 314 13.74 15.50 0.71
C GLY A 314 15.04 14.83 0.26
N SER A 315 15.01 13.53 -0.04
CA SER A 315 16.17 12.82 -0.62
C SER A 315 16.45 13.26 -2.06
N GLU A 316 15.42 13.49 -2.88
CA GLU A 316 15.54 14.05 -4.23
C GLU A 316 16.07 15.49 -4.19
N ILE A 317 15.60 16.32 -3.26
CA ILE A 317 16.16 17.66 -3.03
C ILE A 317 17.65 17.57 -2.73
N ILE A 318 18.05 16.70 -1.80
CA ILE A 318 19.47 16.51 -1.47
C ILE A 318 20.25 15.98 -2.68
N HIS A 319 19.68 15.07 -3.46
CA HIS A 319 20.29 14.55 -4.69
C HIS A 319 20.51 15.66 -5.72
N HIS A 320 19.48 16.46 -6.01
CA HIS A 320 19.58 17.58 -6.92
C HIS A 320 20.49 18.70 -6.38
N GLN A 321 20.53 18.92 -5.07
CA GLN A 321 21.51 19.82 -4.44
C GLN A 321 22.94 19.33 -4.63
N LYS A 322 23.20 18.01 -4.51
CA LYS A 322 24.52 17.42 -4.82
C LYS A 322 24.90 17.62 -6.30
N ASN A 323 23.89 17.66 -7.17
CA ASN A 323 24.00 17.92 -8.60
C ASN A 323 23.88 19.41 -8.97
N LEU A 324 24.07 20.32 -7.99
CA LEU A 324 24.18 21.77 -8.19
C LEU A 324 22.92 22.47 -8.72
N ALA A 325 21.73 21.92 -8.46
CA ALA A 325 20.48 22.57 -8.83
C ALA A 325 20.28 23.93 -8.12
N GLU A 326 19.81 24.94 -8.86
CA GLU A 326 19.42 26.25 -8.31
C GLU A 326 18.24 26.12 -7.33
N ARG A 327 18.27 26.90 -6.25
CA ARG A 327 17.28 26.82 -5.17
C ARG A 327 15.87 27.18 -5.65
N GLU A 328 15.74 28.18 -6.52
CA GLU A 328 14.47 28.64 -7.07
C GLU A 328 13.77 27.52 -7.86
N ASN A 329 14.52 26.78 -8.68
CA ASN A 329 13.99 25.65 -9.44
C ASN A 329 13.55 24.49 -8.53
N LEU A 330 14.22 24.27 -7.40
CA LEU A 330 13.81 23.31 -6.36
C LEU A 330 12.54 23.77 -5.64
N LEU A 331 12.41 25.05 -5.30
CA LEU A 331 11.22 25.61 -4.64
C LEU A 331 9.99 25.54 -5.55
N ALA A 332 10.13 25.86 -6.84
CA ALA A 332 9.05 25.68 -7.81
C ALA A 332 8.69 24.21 -7.99
N GLY A 333 9.70 23.33 -8.03
CA GLY A 333 9.52 21.88 -7.99
C GLY A 333 8.72 21.41 -6.78
N LEU A 334 8.99 21.95 -5.59
CA LEU A 334 8.23 21.68 -4.37
C LEU A 334 6.78 22.13 -4.46
N GLY A 335 6.51 23.26 -5.14
CA GLY A 335 5.16 23.72 -5.44
C GLY A 335 4.39 22.70 -6.28
N TYR A 336 4.99 22.24 -7.38
CA TYR A 336 4.43 21.16 -8.21
C TYR A 336 4.22 19.86 -7.44
N SER A 337 5.23 19.40 -6.69
CA SER A 337 5.13 18.18 -5.89
C SER A 337 4.03 18.25 -4.84
N THR A 338 3.79 19.41 -4.24
CA THR A 338 2.69 19.62 -3.28
C THR A 338 1.34 19.45 -3.97
N ALA A 339 1.16 20.07 -5.14
CA ALA A 339 -0.07 19.98 -5.92
C ALA A 339 -0.32 18.56 -6.46
N TYR A 340 0.69 17.92 -7.07
CA TYR A 340 0.59 16.52 -7.52
C TYR A 340 0.27 15.56 -6.39
N ASN A 341 0.94 15.70 -5.23
CA ASN A 341 0.63 14.87 -4.06
C ASN A 341 -0.82 15.03 -3.61
N TYR A 342 -1.32 16.27 -3.52
CA TYR A 342 -2.71 16.51 -3.15
C TYR A 342 -3.69 15.90 -4.17
N LEU A 343 -3.49 16.17 -5.45
CA LEU A 343 -4.36 15.65 -6.52
C LEU A 343 -4.35 14.13 -6.56
N ASN A 344 -3.20 13.48 -6.45
CA ASN A 344 -3.11 12.03 -6.60
C ASN A 344 -3.45 11.26 -5.30
N ARG A 345 -3.17 11.82 -4.12
CA ARG A 345 -3.36 11.13 -2.83
C ARG A 345 -4.66 11.49 -2.12
N VAL A 346 -5.17 12.71 -2.31
CA VAL A 346 -6.39 13.19 -1.66
C VAL A 346 -7.55 13.19 -2.64
N VAL A 347 -7.38 13.82 -3.80
CA VAL A 347 -8.47 13.87 -4.79
C VAL A 347 -8.62 12.51 -5.49
N GLY A 348 -7.51 11.90 -5.92
CA GLY A 348 -7.50 10.66 -6.68
C GLY A 348 -8.38 10.76 -7.94
N ASN A 349 -9.30 9.81 -8.11
CA ASN A 349 -10.22 9.78 -9.26
C ASN A 349 -11.52 10.59 -9.03
N LYS A 350 -11.59 11.44 -7.99
CA LYS A 350 -12.79 12.22 -7.69
C LYS A 350 -12.94 13.39 -8.67
N LYS A 351 -14.18 13.77 -8.94
CA LYS A 351 -14.50 14.84 -9.90
C LYS A 351 -14.22 16.21 -9.31
N ILE A 352 -13.17 16.88 -9.81
CA ILE A 352 -12.95 18.32 -9.55
C ILE A 352 -13.95 19.12 -10.39
N GLY A 353 -14.81 19.89 -9.74
CA GLY A 353 -15.78 20.77 -10.41
C GLY A 353 -15.12 22.03 -11.01
N ASN A 354 -15.92 23.06 -11.24
CA ASN A 354 -15.51 24.29 -11.92
C ASN A 354 -15.22 25.44 -10.96
N LYS A 355 -16.04 25.61 -9.90
CA LYS A 355 -15.84 26.62 -8.86
C LYS A 355 -15.08 26.02 -7.68
N ILE A 356 -13.76 26.13 -7.74
CA ILE A 356 -12.81 25.57 -6.78
C ILE A 356 -12.40 26.63 -5.76
N LEU A 357 -12.67 26.39 -4.48
CA LEU A 357 -12.24 27.24 -3.38
C LEU A 357 -11.06 26.59 -2.64
N PHE A 358 -9.94 27.30 -2.49
CA PHE A 358 -8.74 26.80 -1.81
C PHE A 358 -8.55 27.48 -0.44
N GLN A 359 -8.73 26.69 0.61
CA GLN A 359 -8.68 27.05 2.03
C GLN A 359 -7.44 26.43 2.73
N GLY A 360 -7.18 26.86 3.96
CA GLY A 360 -6.07 26.40 4.79
C GLY A 360 -4.80 27.24 4.62
N GLY A 361 -3.85 27.11 5.55
CA GLY A 361 -2.66 27.96 5.60
C GLY A 361 -1.78 27.92 4.35
N VAL A 362 -1.77 26.79 3.62
CA VAL A 362 -0.98 26.64 2.38
C VAL A 362 -1.56 27.46 1.21
N ALA A 363 -2.84 27.86 1.27
CA ALA A 363 -3.45 28.72 0.25
C ALA A 363 -2.76 30.11 0.14
N ALA A 364 -2.01 30.51 1.18
CA ALA A 364 -1.14 31.69 1.17
C ALA A 364 -0.02 31.61 0.11
N ASN A 365 0.41 30.40 -0.22
CA ASN A 365 1.62 30.16 -0.99
C ASN A 365 1.36 30.33 -2.50
N LYS A 366 1.99 31.35 -3.10
CA LYS A 366 1.72 31.70 -4.50
C LYS A 366 2.13 30.64 -5.52
N ALA A 367 3.25 29.98 -5.28
CA ALA A 367 3.74 28.94 -6.16
C ALA A 367 2.88 27.68 -6.09
N VAL A 368 2.37 27.28 -4.92
CA VAL A 368 1.47 26.12 -4.80
C VAL A 368 0.16 26.36 -5.53
N VAL A 369 -0.45 27.54 -5.37
CA VAL A 369 -1.68 27.90 -6.11
C VAL A 369 -1.44 27.88 -7.61
N SER A 370 -0.36 28.52 -8.08
CA SER A 370 -0.01 28.55 -9.51
C SER A 370 0.28 27.14 -10.06
N ALA A 371 0.91 26.27 -9.27
CA ALA A 371 1.14 24.87 -9.64
C ALA A 371 -0.18 24.10 -9.81
N PHE A 372 -1.16 24.28 -8.91
CA PHE A 372 -2.47 23.67 -9.09
C PHE A 372 -3.15 24.12 -10.38
N GLU A 373 -3.21 25.43 -10.64
CA GLU A 373 -3.82 25.97 -11.86
C GLU A 373 -3.12 25.48 -13.13
N GLU A 374 -1.79 25.40 -13.10
CA GLU A 374 -0.98 24.90 -14.21
C GLU A 374 -1.19 23.40 -14.45
N ILE A 375 -1.42 22.60 -13.42
CA ILE A 375 -1.70 21.16 -13.55
C ILE A 375 -3.15 20.92 -14.02
N ILE A 376 -4.15 21.54 -13.36
CA ILE A 376 -5.57 21.24 -13.60
C ILE A 376 -6.17 22.04 -14.76
N LYS A 377 -5.47 23.09 -15.21
CA LYS A 377 -5.92 24.04 -16.24
C LYS A 377 -7.28 24.69 -15.92
N LYS A 378 -7.54 24.95 -14.63
CA LYS A 378 -8.73 25.64 -14.10
C LYS A 378 -8.30 26.72 -13.11
N LYS A 379 -9.13 27.75 -12.97
CA LYS A 379 -8.93 28.81 -11.97
C LYS A 379 -9.22 28.32 -10.56
N ILE A 380 -8.46 28.80 -9.59
CA ILE A 380 -8.69 28.54 -8.16
C ILE A 380 -8.95 29.84 -7.41
N ILE A 381 -10.01 29.85 -6.60
CA ILE A 381 -10.40 30.99 -5.77
C ILE A 381 -9.77 30.81 -4.39
N VAL A 382 -8.96 31.79 -3.93
CA VAL A 382 -8.48 31.84 -2.56
C VAL A 382 -9.32 32.87 -1.79
N PRO A 383 -10.17 32.45 -0.83
CA PRO A 383 -11.08 33.36 -0.15
C PRO A 383 -10.35 34.30 0.82
N PRO A 384 -10.97 35.45 1.18
CA PRO A 384 -10.48 36.22 2.32
C PRO A 384 -10.53 35.36 3.58
N ASN A 385 -9.53 35.50 4.46
CA ASN A 385 -9.41 34.70 5.69
C ASN A 385 -9.32 33.17 5.43
N TYR A 386 -8.71 32.78 4.32
CA TYR A 386 -8.49 31.37 3.92
C TYR A 386 -7.90 30.48 5.04
N ASP A 387 -7.18 31.07 6.00
CA ASP A 387 -6.46 30.40 7.07
C ASP A 387 -7.28 30.15 8.35
N VAL A 388 -8.50 30.70 8.45
CA VAL A 388 -9.39 30.52 9.62
C VAL A 388 -10.83 30.12 9.24
N THR A 389 -11.03 29.60 8.03
CA THR A 389 -12.35 29.20 7.52
C THR A 389 -13.03 28.12 8.36
N GLY A 390 -12.28 27.23 9.01
CA GLY A 390 -12.83 26.24 9.95
C GLY A 390 -13.53 26.91 11.16
N ALA A 391 -12.90 27.92 11.75
CA ALA A 391 -13.47 28.70 12.86
C ALA A 391 -14.69 29.53 12.40
N ILE A 392 -14.65 30.11 11.20
CA ILE A 392 -15.83 30.79 10.60
C ILE A 392 -16.99 29.79 10.45
N GLY A 393 -16.70 28.62 9.89
CA GLY A 393 -17.67 27.58 9.62
C GLY A 393 -18.40 27.08 10.85
N ILE A 394 -17.66 26.80 11.94
CA ILE A 394 -18.29 26.35 13.18
C ILE A 394 -19.12 27.46 13.85
N ALA A 395 -18.70 28.72 13.75
CA ALA A 395 -19.50 29.85 14.24
C ALA A 395 -20.82 29.99 13.47
N LEU A 396 -20.79 29.82 12.14
CA LEU A 396 -21.98 29.78 11.29
C LEU A 396 -22.91 28.61 11.65
N LEU A 397 -22.36 27.41 11.90
CA LEU A 397 -23.15 26.26 12.32
C LEU A 397 -23.84 26.48 13.67
N VAL A 398 -23.18 27.16 14.61
CA VAL A 398 -23.78 27.52 15.91
C VAL A 398 -24.91 28.52 15.72
N ARG A 399 -24.70 29.54 14.88
CA ARG A 399 -25.74 30.52 14.50
C ARG A 399 -26.95 29.81 13.92
N ASP A 400 -26.74 28.96 12.92
CA ASP A 400 -27.79 28.25 12.19
C ASP A 400 -28.58 27.28 13.09
N LYS A 401 -27.96 26.77 14.17
CA LYS A 401 -28.61 25.92 15.19
C LYS A 401 -29.59 26.69 16.10
N GLY A 402 -29.50 28.01 16.18
CA GLY A 402 -30.42 28.84 16.97
C GLY A 402 -30.33 28.60 18.47
N ILE A 403 -29.13 28.71 19.05
CA ILE A 403 -28.91 28.53 20.49
C ILE A 403 -29.71 29.57 21.30
N LYS A 404 -30.57 29.11 22.22
CA LYS A 404 -31.41 29.99 23.06
C LYS A 404 -30.65 30.59 24.25
N LYS A 405 -29.75 29.81 24.87
CA LYS A 405 -28.90 30.24 25.98
C LYS A 405 -27.56 29.51 25.86
N THR A 406 -26.47 30.25 25.76
CA THR A 406 -25.13 29.67 25.62
C THR A 406 -24.62 29.06 26.93
N ARG A 407 -23.87 27.96 26.81
CA ARG A 407 -23.09 27.33 27.89
C ARG A 407 -21.69 27.95 28.05
N PHE A 408 -21.37 28.95 27.24
CA PHE A 408 -20.06 29.58 27.25
C PHE A 408 -19.72 30.12 28.64
N LYS A 409 -18.57 29.68 29.16
CA LYS A 409 -18.13 30.05 30.52
C LYS A 409 -17.55 31.47 30.59
N GLY A 410 -17.57 32.23 29.49
CA GLY A 410 -17.17 33.63 29.41
C GLY A 410 -15.66 33.86 29.22
N PHE A 411 -15.28 35.10 28.93
CA PHE A 411 -13.88 35.49 28.71
C PHE A 411 -13.02 35.52 30.00
N ASN A 412 -13.59 35.27 31.19
CA ASN A 412 -12.89 35.25 32.48
C ASN A 412 -12.35 33.86 32.89
N LEU A 413 -12.38 32.88 31.98
CA LEU A 413 -11.77 31.55 32.16
C LEU A 413 -10.26 31.60 32.50
N THR A 414 -9.63 32.75 32.28
CA THR A 414 -8.18 32.98 32.35
C THR A 414 -7.61 33.15 33.76
N GLN A 415 -8.48 33.22 34.78
CA GLN A 415 -8.08 33.38 36.19
C GLN A 415 -8.12 32.09 37.03
N LYS A 416 -8.66 30.98 36.50
CA LYS A 416 -8.74 29.71 37.23
C LYS A 416 -7.44 28.91 37.07
N LYS A 417 -6.86 28.45 38.18
CA LYS A 417 -5.73 27.50 38.13
C LYS A 417 -6.23 26.15 37.64
N TYR A 418 -5.47 25.54 36.73
CA TYR A 418 -5.68 24.16 36.30
C TYR A 418 -4.41 23.35 36.51
N GLN A 419 -4.57 22.06 36.80
CA GLN A 419 -3.48 21.11 36.92
C GLN A 419 -3.74 19.93 35.98
N THR A 420 -2.69 19.47 35.31
CA THR A 420 -2.73 18.33 34.41
C THR A 420 -1.85 17.21 34.96
N ASP A 421 -2.39 15.99 35.01
CA ASP A 421 -1.66 14.78 35.38
C ASP A 421 -2.18 13.58 34.57
N SER A 422 -1.42 12.48 34.49
CA SER A 422 -1.86 11.26 33.81
C SER A 422 -1.65 10.01 34.67
N PHE A 423 -2.43 8.96 34.40
CA PHE A 423 -2.26 7.65 35.04
C PHE A 423 -2.57 6.50 34.08
N ILE A 424 -1.94 5.34 34.29
CA ILE A 424 -2.21 4.13 33.50
C ILE A 424 -3.39 3.37 34.10
N CYS A 425 -4.44 3.17 33.29
CA CYS A 425 -5.60 2.38 33.65
C CYS A 425 -5.28 0.87 33.58
N SER A 426 -5.17 0.22 34.73
CA SER A 426 -4.92 -1.22 34.87
C SER A 426 -6.17 -2.10 34.75
N HIS A 427 -7.33 -1.52 34.42
CA HIS A 427 -8.60 -2.23 34.49
C HIS A 427 -8.79 -3.31 33.42
N CYS A 428 -8.12 -3.16 32.27
CA CYS A 428 -8.17 -4.14 31.20
C CYS A 428 -6.81 -4.19 30.48
N SER A 429 -6.64 -5.17 29.59
CA SER A 429 -5.43 -5.38 28.80
C SER A 429 -5.03 -4.22 27.88
N ASN A 430 -5.83 -3.15 27.81
CA ASN A 430 -5.51 -1.96 27.02
C ASN A 430 -4.49 -1.04 27.69
N GLU A 431 -4.33 -1.09 29.01
CA GLU A 431 -3.37 -0.26 29.77
C GLU A 431 -3.38 1.23 29.32
N CYS A 432 -4.58 1.82 29.19
CA CYS A 432 -4.72 3.15 28.60
C CYS A 432 -4.08 4.20 29.51
N GLU A 433 -3.31 5.13 28.94
CA GLU A 433 -2.92 6.35 29.63
C GLU A 433 -4.12 7.32 29.66
N ILE A 434 -4.59 7.65 30.86
CA ILE A 434 -5.71 8.56 31.10
C ILE A 434 -5.15 9.89 31.55
N ASN A 435 -5.45 10.94 30.81
CA ASN A 435 -5.13 12.32 31.16
C ASN A 435 -6.25 12.91 32.03
N ARG A 436 -5.85 13.62 33.08
CA ARG A 436 -6.72 14.31 34.02
C ARG A 436 -6.41 15.79 34.02
N ILE A 437 -7.43 16.61 33.77
CA ILE A 437 -7.36 18.06 33.94
C ILE A 437 -8.26 18.44 35.11
N THR A 438 -7.66 18.94 36.17
CA THR A 438 -8.37 19.43 37.35
C THR A 438 -8.42 20.95 37.27
N ILE A 439 -9.63 21.52 37.16
CA ILE A 439 -9.86 22.98 37.18
C ILE A 439 -10.40 23.34 38.56
N GLU A 440 -9.88 24.41 39.17
CA GLU A 440 -10.30 24.87 40.49
C GLU A 440 -11.83 25.11 40.55
N GLY A 441 -12.49 24.38 41.46
CA GLY A 441 -13.95 24.44 41.66
C GLY A 441 -14.81 23.66 40.66
N GLU A 442 -14.21 22.87 39.75
CA GLU A 442 -14.93 22.03 38.79
C GLU A 442 -14.54 20.55 38.93
N LYS A 443 -15.37 19.66 38.39
CA LYS A 443 -15.03 18.23 38.31
C LYS A 443 -13.82 18.03 37.38
N PRO A 444 -12.89 17.12 37.70
CA PRO A 444 -11.77 16.80 36.83
C PRO A 444 -12.28 16.23 35.50
N ILE A 445 -11.77 16.79 34.39
CA ILE A 445 -12.03 16.30 33.04
C ILE A 445 -11.03 15.16 32.79
N LEU A 446 -11.55 13.96 32.59
CA LEU A 446 -10.75 12.77 32.29
C LEU A 446 -10.94 12.38 30.82
N TYR A 447 -9.83 12.09 30.13
CA TYR A 447 -9.83 11.71 28.71
C TYR A 447 -8.60 10.87 28.34
N GLY A 448 -8.58 10.25 27.16
CA GLY A 448 -7.47 9.37 26.72
C GLY A 448 -7.72 7.87 26.96
N GLY A 449 -8.85 7.52 27.58
CA GLY A 449 -9.25 6.13 27.73
C GLY A 449 -9.72 5.51 26.42
N ARG A 450 -9.20 4.33 26.06
CA ARG A 450 -9.75 3.52 24.96
C ARG A 450 -11.08 2.83 25.31
N CYS A 451 -11.65 3.17 26.46
CA CYS A 451 -12.94 2.75 26.94
C CYS A 451 -13.63 3.93 27.62
N GLU A 452 -14.96 3.94 27.58
CA GLU A 452 -15.82 5.02 28.09
C GLU A 452 -15.82 5.14 29.62
N ARG A 453 -14.92 4.42 30.34
CA ARG A 453 -14.90 4.41 31.81
C ARG A 453 -14.68 5.80 32.40
N TYR A 454 -13.97 6.67 31.70
CA TYR A 454 -13.56 7.98 32.20
C TYR A 454 -14.22 9.15 31.46
N GLU A 455 -15.02 8.89 30.43
CA GLU A 455 -15.72 9.93 29.67
C GLU A 455 -17.15 10.04 30.21
N GLU A 456 -17.45 11.06 31.03
CA GLU A 456 -18.70 11.15 31.80
C GLU A 456 -19.98 11.36 30.94
N LYS A 457 -19.89 11.54 29.62
CA LYS A 457 -21.01 12.03 28.79
C LYS A 457 -21.84 11.01 27.99
N GLU A 458 -21.58 9.72 28.07
CA GLU A 458 -22.37 8.72 27.29
C GLU A 458 -23.22 7.75 28.14
N LYS A 459 -23.55 8.12 29.39
CA LYS A 459 -24.52 7.34 30.19
C LYS A 459 -26.00 7.51 29.77
N GLU A 460 -26.32 8.31 28.76
CA GLU A 460 -27.70 8.59 28.34
C GLU A 460 -28.03 8.30 26.86
N LEU A 461 -27.34 7.36 26.20
CA LEU A 461 -27.94 6.71 25.03
C LEU A 461 -28.83 5.56 25.50
N LYS A 462 -30.12 5.90 25.65
CA LYS A 462 -31.22 4.94 25.80
C LYS A 462 -31.20 3.95 24.62
N GLU A 463 -31.37 2.67 24.97
CA GLU A 463 -31.34 1.44 24.17
C GLU A 463 -29.93 0.88 23.86
N LYS A 464 -29.57 -0.21 24.55
CA LYS A 464 -28.34 -0.98 24.35
C LYS A 464 -28.34 -1.63 22.95
N ILE A 465 -27.86 -0.92 21.94
CA ILE A 465 -27.58 -1.51 20.62
C ILE A 465 -26.53 -2.62 20.83
N PRO A 466 -26.82 -3.89 20.49
CA PRO A 466 -25.89 -4.99 20.71
C PRO A 466 -24.61 -4.87 19.86
N ASP A 467 -23.45 -5.16 20.46
CA ASP A 467 -22.17 -5.24 19.73
C ASP A 467 -22.03 -6.60 19.03
N LEU A 468 -22.49 -6.65 17.78
CA LEU A 468 -22.46 -7.85 16.94
C LEU A 468 -21.04 -8.38 16.66
N PHE A 469 -19.99 -7.54 16.77
CA PHE A 469 -18.60 -7.97 16.58
C PHE A 469 -18.06 -8.66 17.84
N LEU A 470 -18.41 -8.13 19.01
CA LEU A 470 -18.10 -8.80 20.28
C LEU A 470 -18.82 -10.16 20.34
N THR A 471 -20.11 -10.20 20.03
CA THR A 471 -20.91 -11.43 19.97
C THR A 471 -20.31 -12.44 18.99
N PHE A 472 -19.86 -12.00 17.81
CA PHE A 472 -19.14 -12.86 16.87
C PHE A 472 -17.91 -13.49 17.54
N ASN A 473 -17.07 -12.69 18.18
CA ASN A 473 -15.83 -13.17 18.79
C ASN A 473 -16.06 -14.14 19.95
N GLU A 474 -17.07 -13.90 20.78
CA GLU A 474 -17.44 -14.77 21.92
C GLU A 474 -17.95 -16.14 21.46
N ILE A 475 -18.80 -16.17 20.43
CA ILE A 475 -19.35 -17.43 19.89
C ILE A 475 -18.32 -18.16 19.04
N PHE A 476 -17.59 -17.45 18.17
CA PHE A 476 -16.72 -18.05 17.17
C PHE A 476 -15.41 -18.61 17.75
N PHE A 477 -14.83 -17.96 18.77
CA PHE A 477 -13.59 -18.39 19.41
C PHE A 477 -13.82 -19.11 20.76
N GLN A 478 -15.02 -19.66 20.96
CA GLN A 478 -15.32 -20.41 22.17
C GLN A 478 -14.45 -21.67 22.27
N THR A 479 -13.71 -21.79 23.37
CA THR A 479 -12.91 -22.98 23.70
C THR A 479 -13.40 -23.63 24.98
N ARG A 480 -13.20 -24.94 25.10
CA ARG A 480 -13.33 -25.73 26.32
C ARG A 480 -11.97 -26.31 26.70
N GLU A 481 -11.71 -26.45 28.00
CA GLU A 481 -10.51 -27.13 28.47
C GLU A 481 -10.51 -28.60 28.02
N THR A 482 -9.41 -29.01 27.41
CA THR A 482 -9.20 -30.37 26.90
C THR A 482 -7.91 -30.94 27.45
N LYS A 483 -7.94 -32.16 27.97
CA LYS A 483 -6.72 -32.91 28.31
C LYS A 483 -6.13 -33.46 27.01
N GLY A 484 -4.86 -33.17 26.72
CA GLY A 484 -4.24 -33.57 25.45
C GLY A 484 -2.90 -32.91 25.18
N ILE A 485 -2.30 -33.22 24.03
CA ILE A 485 -1.03 -32.63 23.58
C ILE A 485 -1.24 -31.12 23.30
N PRO A 486 -0.53 -30.21 23.99
CA PRO A 486 -0.62 -28.78 23.74
C PRO A 486 -0.24 -28.42 22.30
N ILE A 487 -1.12 -27.73 21.58
CA ILE A 487 -0.84 -27.27 20.21
C ILE A 487 -1.33 -25.83 20.02
N GLY A 488 -0.41 -24.94 19.67
CA GLY A 488 -0.66 -23.52 19.50
C GLY A 488 -1.44 -23.20 18.23
N ILE A 489 -2.44 -22.34 18.37
CA ILE A 489 -3.23 -21.77 17.27
C ILE A 489 -3.18 -20.24 17.36
N PRO A 490 -2.62 -19.53 16.37
CA PRO A 490 -2.69 -18.07 16.36
C PRO A 490 -4.12 -17.61 16.04
N ARG A 491 -4.67 -16.70 16.84
CA ARG A 491 -5.95 -16.02 16.60
C ARG A 491 -5.80 -14.95 15.51
N ALA A 492 -5.41 -15.36 14.30
CA ALA A 492 -5.09 -14.47 13.19
C ALA A 492 -5.38 -15.13 11.83
N LEU A 493 -5.46 -14.30 10.78
CA LEU A 493 -5.58 -14.74 9.38
C LEU A 493 -6.72 -15.76 9.18
N ILE A 494 -6.40 -16.96 8.66
CA ILE A 494 -7.40 -17.99 8.32
C ILE A 494 -8.21 -18.49 9.52
N PHE A 495 -7.71 -18.31 10.75
CA PHE A 495 -8.44 -18.70 11.94
C PHE A 495 -9.67 -17.82 12.21
N TYR A 496 -9.77 -16.60 11.67
CA TYR A 496 -11.02 -15.85 11.69
C TYR A 496 -12.09 -16.40 10.72
N GLU A 497 -11.78 -17.43 9.93
CA GLU A 497 -12.71 -18.09 9.00
C GLU A 497 -13.00 -19.55 9.38
N LEU A 498 -11.97 -20.28 9.86
CA LEU A 498 -11.99 -21.73 10.04
C LEU A 498 -11.61 -22.20 11.46
N PHE A 499 -11.54 -21.30 12.45
CA PHE A 499 -11.20 -21.72 13.82
C PHE A 499 -12.13 -22.81 14.39
N PRO A 500 -13.48 -22.71 14.32
CA PRO A 500 -14.36 -23.77 14.81
C PRO A 500 -14.04 -25.13 14.19
N PHE A 501 -13.85 -25.19 12.87
CA PHE A 501 -13.43 -26.40 12.17
C PHE A 501 -12.15 -27.01 12.74
N PHE A 502 -11.08 -26.21 12.86
CA PHE A 502 -9.78 -26.71 13.33
C PHE A 502 -9.76 -27.04 14.82
N TYR A 503 -10.41 -26.23 15.65
CA TYR A 503 -10.56 -26.51 17.08
C TYR A 503 -11.26 -27.86 17.30
N LYS A 504 -12.38 -28.09 16.61
CA LYS A 504 -13.12 -29.35 16.72
C LYS A 504 -12.33 -30.52 16.16
N PHE A 505 -11.70 -30.38 15.00
CA PHE A 505 -10.84 -31.42 14.41
C PHE A 505 -9.72 -31.86 15.38
N LEU A 506 -8.98 -30.90 15.96
CA LEU A 506 -7.87 -31.19 16.87
C LEU A 506 -8.36 -31.78 18.20
N SER A 507 -9.40 -31.21 18.80
CA SER A 507 -9.96 -31.72 20.06
C SER A 507 -10.55 -33.13 19.92
N THR A 508 -11.18 -33.45 18.79
CA THR A 508 -11.68 -34.82 18.51
C THR A 508 -10.55 -35.83 18.37
N LEU A 509 -9.37 -35.41 17.92
CA LEU A 509 -8.16 -36.24 17.92
C LEU A 509 -7.45 -36.26 19.28
N GLY A 510 -7.95 -35.58 20.32
CA GLY A 510 -7.32 -35.58 21.65
C GLY A 510 -6.12 -34.64 21.79
N PHE A 511 -5.96 -33.66 20.89
CA PHE A 511 -5.07 -32.52 21.15
C PHE A 511 -5.71 -31.53 22.11
N ASN A 512 -4.87 -30.70 22.74
CA ASN A 512 -5.29 -29.53 23.51
C ASN A 512 -4.96 -28.24 22.72
N PRO A 513 -5.92 -27.69 21.94
CA PRO A 513 -5.65 -26.51 21.11
C PRO A 513 -5.61 -25.24 21.97
N ILE A 514 -4.47 -24.57 21.98
CA ILE A 514 -4.23 -23.35 22.75
C ILE A 514 -4.27 -22.14 21.81
N LEU A 515 -5.36 -21.38 21.89
CA LEU A 515 -5.55 -20.16 21.11
C LEU A 515 -4.76 -19.00 21.74
N SER A 516 -4.10 -18.18 20.92
CA SER A 516 -3.47 -16.94 21.42
C SER A 516 -4.51 -15.93 21.91
N ASP A 517 -4.09 -15.02 22.80
CA ASP A 517 -4.96 -13.96 23.33
C ASP A 517 -5.49 -13.03 22.21
N PRO A 518 -6.59 -12.28 22.46
CA PRO A 518 -7.01 -11.21 21.58
C PRO A 518 -5.87 -10.24 21.27
N THR A 519 -5.86 -9.73 20.05
CA THR A 519 -4.86 -8.76 19.58
C THR A 519 -4.79 -7.56 20.50
N ASN A 520 -3.56 -7.18 20.87
CA ASN A 520 -3.26 -6.03 21.70
C ASN A 520 -2.05 -5.26 21.15
N PRO A 521 -1.80 -4.01 21.60
CA PRO A 521 -0.73 -3.17 21.06
C PRO A 521 0.66 -3.80 21.14
N ARG A 522 0.97 -4.55 22.21
CA ARG A 522 2.26 -5.23 22.37
C ARG A 522 2.47 -6.31 21.30
N MET A 523 1.40 -7.03 20.91
CA MET A 523 1.47 -7.98 19.80
C MET A 523 1.67 -7.30 18.45
N ILE A 524 1.03 -6.15 18.22
CA ILE A 524 1.18 -5.36 16.99
C ILE A 524 2.64 -4.88 16.85
N GLU A 525 3.19 -4.31 17.91
CA GLU A 525 4.59 -3.84 17.97
C GLU A 525 5.55 -5.00 17.76
N SER A 526 5.43 -6.07 18.56
CA SER A 526 6.31 -7.25 18.46
C SER A 526 6.25 -7.90 17.08
N GLY A 527 5.06 -8.03 16.49
CA GLY A 527 4.90 -8.59 15.14
C GLY A 527 5.53 -7.72 14.06
N SER A 528 5.49 -6.40 14.23
CA SER A 528 6.10 -5.44 13.32
C SER A 528 7.63 -5.43 13.40
N GLU A 529 8.20 -5.60 14.61
CA GLU A 529 9.66 -5.71 14.79
C GLU A 529 10.27 -6.97 14.17
N ILE A 530 9.53 -8.09 14.20
CA ILE A 530 9.99 -9.39 13.70
C ILE A 530 9.84 -9.52 12.17
N SER A 531 8.97 -8.71 11.57
CA SER A 531 8.67 -8.79 10.14
C SER A 531 9.87 -8.39 9.27
N VAL A 532 10.26 -9.25 8.34
CA VAL A 532 11.41 -9.02 7.44
C VAL A 532 11.00 -8.21 6.21
N ALA A 533 9.80 -8.45 5.69
CA ALA A 533 9.27 -7.83 4.48
C ALA A 533 8.08 -6.92 4.78
N ASP A 534 7.86 -5.93 3.91
CA ASP A 534 6.78 -4.94 4.05
C ASP A 534 5.43 -5.54 3.62
N THR A 535 4.92 -6.43 4.48
CA THR A 535 3.61 -7.11 4.36
C THR A 535 2.48 -6.27 4.96
N CYS A 536 1.22 -6.62 4.69
CA CYS A 536 0.09 -5.95 5.31
C CYS A 536 0.01 -6.23 6.83
N LEU A 537 -0.57 -5.29 7.58
CA LEU A 537 -0.66 -5.31 9.04
C LEU A 537 -1.15 -6.66 9.63
N PRO A 538 -2.20 -7.34 9.11
CA PRO A 538 -2.64 -8.62 9.66
C PRO A 538 -1.58 -9.73 9.61
N VAL A 539 -0.66 -9.69 8.64
CA VAL A 539 0.43 -10.67 8.54
C VAL A 539 1.49 -10.40 9.61
N LYS A 540 1.81 -9.12 9.86
CA LYS A 540 2.72 -8.70 10.93
C LYS A 540 2.15 -9.08 12.30
N VAL A 541 0.87 -8.77 12.55
CA VAL A 541 0.18 -9.12 13.79
C VAL A 541 0.11 -10.63 14.00
N ALA A 542 -0.09 -11.41 12.95
CA ALA A 542 -0.03 -12.88 13.04
C ALA A 542 1.32 -13.39 13.55
N LEU A 543 2.45 -12.75 13.21
CA LEU A 543 3.76 -13.07 13.80
C LEU A 543 3.82 -12.72 15.29
N GLY A 544 3.19 -11.61 15.70
CA GLY A 544 3.03 -11.24 17.11
C GLY A 544 2.25 -12.28 17.91
N HIS A 545 1.19 -12.87 17.34
CA HIS A 545 0.47 -13.98 17.97
C HIS A 545 1.35 -15.23 18.15
N ILE A 546 2.19 -15.55 17.17
CA ILE A 546 3.17 -16.65 17.30
C ILE A 546 4.14 -16.36 18.43
N GLN A 547 4.76 -15.19 18.45
CA GLN A 547 5.69 -14.78 19.51
C GLN A 547 5.04 -14.83 20.89
N SER A 548 3.77 -14.43 21.00
CA SER A 548 3.03 -14.49 22.26
C SER A 548 2.82 -15.93 22.75
N LEU A 549 2.56 -16.88 21.85
CA LEU A 549 2.41 -18.30 22.19
C LEU A 549 3.76 -18.93 22.57
N ILE A 550 4.84 -18.57 21.87
CA ILE A 550 6.21 -18.99 22.22
C ILE A 550 6.56 -18.54 23.64
N LYS A 551 6.26 -17.28 23.99
CA LYS A 551 6.47 -16.75 25.35
C LYS A 551 5.66 -17.48 26.43
N LYS A 552 4.55 -18.15 26.06
CA LYS A 552 3.76 -19.02 26.95
C LYS A 552 4.28 -20.46 27.00
N GLY A 553 5.44 -20.75 26.42
CA GLY A 553 6.06 -22.08 26.43
C GLY A 553 5.52 -23.04 25.36
N ILE A 554 4.75 -22.55 24.38
CA ILE A 554 4.22 -23.41 23.31
C ILE A 554 5.28 -23.66 22.25
N GLN A 555 5.55 -24.94 21.94
CA GLN A 555 6.54 -25.35 20.94
C GLN A 555 5.92 -25.99 19.68
N GLN A 556 4.72 -26.57 19.80
CA GLN A 556 4.02 -27.24 18.70
C GLN A 556 2.93 -26.33 18.15
N PHE A 557 2.90 -26.07 16.85
CA PHE A 557 1.93 -25.18 16.22
C PHE A 557 1.18 -25.87 15.10
N PHE A 558 -0.14 -25.69 15.06
CA PHE A 558 -0.96 -26.10 13.92
C PHE A 558 -1.29 -24.87 13.07
N ILE A 559 -0.63 -24.74 11.91
CA ILE A 559 -0.82 -23.59 11.01
C ILE A 559 -0.98 -24.15 9.60
N PRO A 560 -2.20 -24.48 9.17
CA PRO A 560 -2.44 -25.10 7.87
C PRO A 560 -2.15 -24.11 6.73
N SER A 561 -1.63 -24.63 5.62
CA SER A 561 -1.49 -23.85 4.38
C SER A 561 -2.79 -24.02 3.58
N VAL A 562 -3.81 -23.23 3.93
CA VAL A 562 -5.07 -23.22 3.19
C VAL A 562 -4.83 -22.51 1.86
N ILE A 563 -5.06 -23.19 0.74
CA ILE A 563 -4.84 -22.66 -0.61
C ILE A 563 -6.15 -22.12 -1.19
N THR A 564 -7.21 -22.94 -1.10
CA THR A 564 -8.54 -22.64 -1.64
C THR A 564 -9.63 -22.88 -0.63
N MET A 565 -10.68 -22.06 -0.70
CA MET A 565 -11.94 -22.20 0.02
C MET A 565 -12.97 -22.87 -0.89
N LYS A 566 -14.07 -23.35 -0.31
CA LYS A 566 -15.24 -23.75 -1.11
C LYS A 566 -15.69 -22.54 -1.97
N PRO A 567 -15.97 -22.73 -3.28
CA PRO A 567 -16.54 -21.67 -4.10
C PRO A 567 -17.88 -21.19 -3.51
N ASN A 568 -18.09 -19.87 -3.49
CA ASN A 568 -19.36 -19.30 -3.02
C ASN A 568 -20.51 -19.55 -4.02
N ASN A 569 -20.17 -19.75 -5.28
CA ASN A 569 -21.05 -20.18 -6.37
C ASN A 569 -20.23 -21.08 -7.33
N PRO A 570 -20.81 -22.13 -7.91
CA PRO A 570 -20.12 -23.04 -8.83
C PRO A 570 -19.58 -22.38 -10.11
N ASP A 571 -20.14 -21.24 -10.56
CA ASP A 571 -19.73 -20.59 -11.81
C ASP A 571 -18.48 -19.73 -11.66
N PHE A 572 -17.99 -19.50 -10.43
CA PHE A 572 -16.69 -18.85 -10.23
C PHE A 572 -15.55 -19.76 -10.67
N SER A 573 -14.56 -19.18 -11.35
CA SER A 573 -13.43 -19.95 -11.87
C SER A 573 -12.66 -20.71 -10.79
N ARG A 574 -12.38 -20.05 -9.66
CA ARG A 574 -11.67 -20.56 -8.46
C ARG A 574 -12.03 -19.74 -7.21
N SER A 575 -11.59 -20.18 -6.04
CA SER A 575 -11.83 -19.52 -4.74
C SER A 575 -10.59 -19.59 -3.83
N PHE A 576 -9.52 -18.89 -4.21
CA PHE A 576 -8.27 -18.81 -3.45
C PHE A 576 -8.35 -17.83 -2.27
N VAL A 577 -7.63 -18.16 -1.20
CA VAL A 577 -7.23 -17.17 -0.18
C VAL A 577 -6.01 -16.36 -0.64
N CYS A 578 -5.73 -15.24 0.03
CA CYS A 578 -4.58 -14.39 -0.28
C CYS A 578 -3.24 -15.17 -0.19
N PRO A 579 -2.26 -14.93 -1.09
CA PRO A 579 -0.94 -15.57 -1.04
C PRO A 579 -0.24 -15.51 0.32
N TYR A 580 -0.38 -14.41 1.08
CA TYR A 580 0.21 -14.34 2.43
C TYR A 580 -0.41 -15.35 3.39
N VAL A 581 -1.72 -15.59 3.31
CA VAL A 581 -2.41 -16.60 4.14
C VAL A 581 -1.92 -18.00 3.75
N GLN A 582 -1.77 -18.27 2.46
CA GLN A 582 -1.24 -19.55 1.96
C GLN A 582 0.19 -19.79 2.46
N ALA A 583 1.03 -18.75 2.44
CA ALA A 583 2.45 -18.85 2.74
C ALA A 583 2.80 -18.69 4.23
N PHE A 584 1.88 -18.20 5.06
CA PHE A 584 2.12 -17.88 6.47
C PHE A 584 2.88 -18.96 7.27
N PRO A 585 2.51 -20.26 7.22
CA PRO A 585 3.28 -21.28 7.96
C PRO A 585 4.76 -21.36 7.56
N TYR A 586 5.07 -21.07 6.29
CA TYR A 586 6.44 -21.09 5.77
C TYR A 586 7.23 -19.86 6.17
N LEU A 587 6.56 -18.70 6.27
CA LEU A 587 7.13 -17.48 6.84
C LEU A 587 7.50 -17.70 8.31
N VAL A 588 6.59 -18.29 9.08
CA VAL A 588 6.80 -18.63 10.49
C VAL A 588 8.02 -19.54 10.65
N ARG A 589 8.14 -20.61 9.85
CA ARG A 589 9.33 -21.49 9.88
C ARG A 589 10.64 -20.78 9.53
N SER A 590 10.60 -19.82 8.62
CA SER A 590 11.80 -19.06 8.21
C SER A 590 12.23 -18.05 9.27
N ILE A 591 11.31 -17.60 10.11
CA ILE A 591 11.55 -16.59 11.15
C ILE A 591 11.96 -17.25 12.47
N PHE A 592 11.28 -18.32 12.89
CA PHE A 592 11.40 -18.99 14.19
C PHE A 592 12.03 -20.39 14.09
N THR A 593 13.01 -20.58 13.19
CA THR A 593 13.50 -21.89 12.73
C THR A 593 13.94 -22.85 13.83
N GLU A 594 14.45 -22.35 14.96
CA GLU A 594 15.02 -23.16 16.05
C GLU A 594 14.11 -23.23 17.29
N GLU A 595 13.01 -22.48 17.31
CA GLU A 595 12.18 -22.30 18.52
C GLU A 595 10.94 -23.21 18.53
N ILE A 596 10.43 -23.60 17.34
CA ILE A 596 9.11 -24.21 17.22
C ILE A 596 9.00 -25.24 16.09
N VAL A 597 8.04 -26.16 16.24
CA VAL A 597 7.61 -27.10 15.21
C VAL A 597 6.28 -26.64 14.62
N VAL A 598 6.28 -26.31 13.32
CA VAL A 598 5.07 -25.86 12.59
C VAL A 598 4.51 -26.97 11.71
N HIS A 599 3.33 -27.46 12.07
CA HIS A 599 2.55 -28.40 11.27
C HIS A 599 1.71 -27.66 10.25
N SER A 600 2.05 -27.81 8.97
CA SER A 600 1.47 -27.04 7.87
C SER A 600 0.81 -27.91 6.78
N PRO A 601 -0.24 -28.67 7.09
CA PRO A 601 -0.94 -29.46 6.07
C PRO A 601 -1.50 -28.53 4.98
N PRO A 602 -1.27 -28.81 3.68
CA PRO A 602 -1.86 -28.05 2.60
C PRO A 602 -3.33 -28.43 2.42
N LEU A 603 -4.24 -27.45 2.38
CA LEU A 603 -5.69 -27.71 2.31
C LEU A 603 -6.33 -27.05 1.09
N TYR A 604 -7.18 -27.82 0.42
CA TYR A 604 -7.94 -27.38 -0.76
C TYR A 604 -9.42 -27.70 -0.57
N PHE A 605 -10.22 -26.71 -0.19
CA PHE A 605 -11.66 -26.90 0.04
C PHE A 605 -12.50 -26.81 -1.25
N ASP A 606 -11.88 -26.50 -2.39
CA ASP A 606 -12.48 -26.60 -3.73
C ASP A 606 -12.30 -27.98 -4.38
N ARG A 607 -11.71 -28.95 -3.67
CA ARG A 607 -11.47 -30.34 -4.12
C ARG A 607 -12.33 -31.34 -3.35
N PRO A 608 -12.46 -32.58 -3.85
CA PRO A 608 -13.15 -33.66 -3.14
C PRO A 608 -12.59 -33.88 -1.73
N PHE A 609 -13.44 -34.38 -0.83
CA PHE A 609 -13.11 -34.66 0.57
C PHE A 609 -11.83 -35.50 0.75
N SER A 610 -11.55 -36.43 -0.17
CA SER A 610 -10.34 -37.25 -0.16
C SER A 610 -9.05 -36.43 -0.15
N SER A 611 -9.02 -35.26 -0.81
CA SER A 611 -7.84 -34.38 -0.81
C SER A 611 -7.57 -33.75 0.57
N ILE A 612 -8.64 -33.43 1.32
CA ILE A 612 -8.54 -32.89 2.68
C ILE A 612 -8.12 -34.00 3.63
N LEU A 613 -8.76 -35.18 3.51
CA LEU A 613 -8.44 -36.37 4.31
C LEU A 613 -6.97 -36.76 4.15
N GLU A 614 -6.45 -36.87 2.92
CA GLU A 614 -5.05 -37.22 2.67
C GLU A 614 -4.09 -36.25 3.38
N SER A 615 -4.36 -34.94 3.28
CA SER A 615 -3.47 -33.91 3.82
C SER A 615 -3.49 -33.85 5.34
N LEU A 616 -4.67 -33.96 5.96
CA LEU A 616 -4.80 -33.99 7.43
C LEU A 616 -4.37 -35.34 8.02
N TYR A 617 -4.54 -36.45 7.30
CA TYR A 617 -4.03 -37.74 7.70
C TYR A 617 -2.49 -37.75 7.74
N LYS A 618 -1.80 -37.13 6.77
CA LYS A 618 -0.33 -36.98 6.82
C LYS A 618 0.16 -36.22 8.06
N PHE A 619 -0.63 -35.28 8.57
CA PHE A 619 -0.35 -34.60 9.84
C PHE A 619 -0.62 -35.54 11.02
N ALA A 620 -1.83 -36.08 11.12
CA ALA A 620 -2.27 -36.87 12.28
C ALA A 620 -1.53 -38.22 12.40
N LYS A 621 -1.08 -38.81 11.29
CA LYS A 621 -0.28 -40.04 11.27
C LYS A 621 1.01 -39.91 12.08
N LYS A 622 1.60 -38.70 12.17
CA LYS A 622 2.80 -38.43 12.99
C LYS A 622 2.56 -38.62 14.48
N PHE A 623 1.29 -38.61 14.89
CA PHE A 623 0.84 -38.76 16.28
C PHE A 623 0.12 -40.11 16.51
N GLY A 624 0.20 -41.04 15.56
CA GLY A 624 -0.35 -42.40 15.71
C GLY A 624 -1.83 -42.57 15.37
N PHE A 625 -2.51 -41.55 14.86
CA PHE A 625 -3.93 -41.65 14.50
C PHE A 625 -4.18 -42.44 13.20
N SER A 626 -5.22 -43.26 13.20
CA SER A 626 -5.70 -43.97 12.02
C SER A 626 -6.49 -43.07 11.08
N GLU A 627 -6.53 -43.42 9.79
CA GLU A 627 -7.31 -42.66 8.79
C GLU A 627 -8.81 -42.59 9.14
N LYS A 628 -9.36 -43.63 9.79
CA LYS A 628 -10.76 -43.66 10.26
C LYS A 628 -11.03 -42.65 11.38
N GLU A 629 -10.09 -42.46 12.29
CA GLU A 629 -10.20 -41.44 13.35
C GLU A 629 -10.11 -40.03 12.76
N VAL A 630 -9.18 -39.82 11.83
CA VAL A 630 -9.02 -38.55 11.13
C VAL A 630 -10.27 -38.20 10.32
N LYS A 631 -10.85 -39.15 9.60
CA LYS A 631 -12.10 -38.93 8.86
C LYS A 631 -13.23 -38.47 9.80
N ARG A 632 -13.43 -39.15 10.92
CA ARG A 632 -14.43 -38.77 11.94
C ARG A 632 -14.18 -37.37 12.50
N ALA A 633 -12.92 -37.02 12.75
CA ALA A 633 -12.54 -35.69 13.26
C ALA A 633 -12.81 -34.58 12.23
N ILE A 634 -12.57 -34.82 10.94
CA ILE A 634 -12.85 -33.86 9.87
C ILE A 634 -14.36 -33.64 9.73
N GLU A 635 -15.15 -34.71 9.71
CA GLU A 635 -16.61 -34.64 9.65
C GLU A 635 -17.18 -33.87 10.86
N ALA A 636 -16.69 -34.16 12.07
CA ALA A 636 -17.04 -33.42 13.27
C ALA A 636 -16.68 -31.92 13.16
N GLY A 637 -15.53 -31.60 12.57
CA GLY A 637 -15.10 -30.24 12.30
C GLY A 637 -16.05 -29.48 11.38
N PHE A 638 -16.48 -30.10 10.27
CA PHE A 638 -17.44 -29.47 9.35
C PHE A 638 -18.81 -29.24 9.99
N THR A 639 -19.31 -30.23 10.74
CA THR A 639 -20.58 -30.12 11.46
C THR A 639 -20.53 -28.97 12.46
N TYR A 640 -19.49 -28.90 13.29
CA TYR A 640 -19.37 -27.84 14.29
C TYR A 640 -19.20 -26.44 13.66
N GLN A 641 -18.44 -26.33 12.56
CA GLN A 641 -18.34 -25.07 11.81
C GLN A 641 -19.71 -24.60 11.29
N LYS A 642 -20.56 -25.53 10.84
CA LYS A 642 -21.92 -25.22 10.36
C LYS A 642 -22.81 -24.75 11.51
N GLU A 643 -22.84 -25.48 12.63
CA GLU A 643 -23.61 -25.13 13.83
C GLU A 643 -23.26 -23.72 14.36
N VAL A 644 -21.97 -23.41 14.46
CA VAL A 644 -21.50 -22.08 14.91
C VAL A 644 -21.96 -20.99 13.94
N ARG A 645 -21.88 -21.21 12.62
CA ARG A 645 -22.33 -20.22 11.63
C ARG A 645 -23.85 -20.02 11.63
N GLU A 646 -24.63 -21.07 11.83
CA GLU A 646 -26.09 -20.97 11.94
C GLU A 646 -26.50 -20.16 13.17
N LYS A 647 -25.92 -20.48 14.34
CA LYS A 647 -26.14 -19.73 15.58
C LYS A 647 -25.80 -18.24 15.44
N LEU A 648 -24.69 -17.93 14.77
CA LEU A 648 -24.28 -16.55 14.49
C LEU A 648 -25.29 -15.80 13.60
N ARG A 649 -25.79 -16.44 12.54
CA ARG A 649 -26.79 -15.85 11.63
C ARG A 649 -28.12 -15.60 12.31
N GLU A 650 -28.59 -16.54 13.12
CA GLU A 650 -29.83 -16.39 13.89
C GLU A 650 -29.75 -15.22 14.87
N THR A 651 -28.64 -15.14 15.62
CA THR A 651 -28.40 -14.05 16.56
C THR A 651 -28.37 -12.69 15.85
N ALA A 652 -27.69 -12.60 14.71
CA ALA A 652 -27.58 -11.35 13.97
C ALA A 652 -28.90 -10.91 13.33
N ARG A 653 -29.66 -11.84 12.75
CA ARG A 653 -30.97 -11.53 12.13
C ARG A 653 -31.93 -10.93 13.15
N GLY A 654 -32.00 -11.49 14.37
CA GLY A 654 -32.83 -10.95 15.44
C GLY A 654 -32.49 -9.50 15.81
N VAL A 655 -31.20 -9.14 15.81
CA VAL A 655 -30.75 -7.77 16.09
C VAL A 655 -31.03 -6.82 14.92
N MET A 656 -30.79 -7.26 13.68
CA MET A 656 -30.98 -6.42 12.49
C MET A 656 -32.45 -6.13 12.18
N ASP A 657 -33.34 -7.09 12.40
CA ASP A 657 -34.77 -6.93 12.16
C ASP A 657 -35.42 -6.02 13.21
N GLY A 658 -34.92 -6.05 14.45
CA GLY A 658 -35.39 -5.19 15.55
C GLY A 658 -34.86 -3.76 15.52
N PHE A 659 -33.76 -3.48 14.82
CA PHE A 659 -33.12 -2.15 14.83
C PHE A 659 -33.73 -1.18 13.81
N GLN A 660 -34.20 -0.03 14.28
CA GLN A 660 -34.74 1.05 13.45
C GLN A 660 -33.70 2.15 13.27
N GLY A 661 -33.03 2.19 12.12
CA GLY A 661 -32.01 3.21 11.82
C GLY A 661 -31.04 2.79 10.72
N PRO A 662 -30.02 3.64 10.43
CA PRO A 662 -28.96 3.31 9.50
C PRO A 662 -28.07 2.19 10.08
N ILE A 663 -27.61 1.31 9.21
CA ILE A 663 -26.77 0.16 9.53
C ILE A 663 -25.46 0.30 8.74
N PHE A 664 -24.33 0.25 9.43
CA PHE A 664 -23.01 0.28 8.81
C PHE A 664 -22.47 -1.13 8.62
N VAL A 665 -22.37 -1.58 7.36
CA VAL A 665 -21.84 -2.90 7.01
C VAL A 665 -20.32 -2.80 6.86
N ILE A 666 -19.57 -3.52 7.70
CA ILE A 666 -18.11 -3.54 7.63
C ILE A 666 -17.66 -4.54 6.56
N CYS A 667 -17.42 -4.03 5.35
CA CYS A 667 -16.92 -4.77 4.20
C CYS A 667 -15.40 -4.96 4.33
N SER A 668 -14.97 -6.14 4.75
CA SER A 668 -13.55 -6.44 4.98
C SER A 668 -13.28 -7.95 4.94
N ARG A 669 -12.01 -8.35 5.08
CA ARG A 669 -11.71 -9.75 5.44
C ARG A 669 -11.97 -9.96 6.93
N PRO A 670 -12.39 -11.17 7.35
CA PRO A 670 -12.66 -11.48 8.76
C PRO A 670 -11.49 -11.13 9.70
N TYR A 671 -10.27 -11.51 9.34
CA TYR A 671 -9.06 -11.22 10.12
C TYR A 671 -8.63 -9.75 10.14
N ASN A 672 -9.38 -8.87 9.47
CA ASN A 672 -9.18 -7.43 9.52
C ASN A 672 -10.33 -6.77 10.28
N GLY A 673 -11.58 -6.97 9.83
CA GLY A 673 -12.72 -6.28 10.40
C GLY A 673 -13.26 -6.89 11.68
N TYR A 674 -13.02 -8.18 11.96
CA TYR A 674 -13.61 -8.86 13.12
C TYR A 674 -12.63 -8.94 14.29
N ASP A 675 -11.36 -8.66 14.03
CA ASP A 675 -10.36 -8.50 15.08
C ASP A 675 -10.48 -7.08 15.68
N LEU A 676 -11.01 -7.01 16.90
CA LEU A 676 -11.25 -5.75 17.60
C LEU A 676 -9.96 -5.00 17.99
N GLY A 677 -8.82 -5.70 18.08
CA GLY A 677 -7.52 -5.08 18.34
C GLY A 677 -6.93 -4.47 17.08
N LEU A 678 -7.05 -5.17 15.94
CA LEU A 678 -6.61 -4.68 14.63
C LEU A 678 -7.48 -3.53 14.10
N ASN A 679 -8.81 -3.64 14.22
CA ASN A 679 -9.73 -2.63 13.68
C ASN A 679 -9.87 -1.37 14.56
N LEU A 680 -9.03 -1.23 15.59
CA LEU A 680 -9.08 -0.13 16.56
C LEU A 680 -10.46 0.04 17.22
N LYS A 681 -11.15 -1.07 17.51
CA LYS A 681 -12.53 -1.10 18.06
C LYS A 681 -13.51 -0.26 17.23
N LEU A 682 -13.36 -0.23 15.91
CA LEU A 682 -14.24 0.47 14.99
C LEU A 682 -15.75 0.27 15.26
N PRO A 683 -16.25 -0.95 15.55
CA PRO A 683 -17.66 -1.16 15.87
C PRO A 683 -18.16 -0.30 17.04
N ARG A 684 -17.36 -0.14 18.10
CA ARG A 684 -17.77 0.67 19.27
C ARG A 684 -17.89 2.15 18.94
N LYS A 685 -16.98 2.67 18.10
CA LYS A 685 -17.04 4.05 17.60
C LYS A 685 -18.26 4.30 16.71
N ILE A 686 -18.79 3.26 16.08
CA ILE A 686 -20.02 3.36 15.28
C ILE A 686 -21.25 3.31 16.21
N LEU A 687 -21.21 2.47 17.25
CA LEU A 687 -22.28 2.38 18.26
C LEU A 687 -22.48 3.72 18.99
N SER A 688 -21.42 4.46 19.30
CA SER A 688 -21.52 5.79 19.93
C SER A 688 -22.22 6.85 19.05
N LEU A 689 -22.28 6.62 17.73
CA LEU A 689 -23.06 7.45 16.79
C LEU A 689 -24.55 7.05 16.74
N GLY A 690 -24.98 6.04 17.50
CA GLY A 690 -26.33 5.48 17.44
C GLY A 690 -26.60 4.67 16.17
N VAL A 691 -25.55 4.14 15.53
CA VAL A 691 -25.62 3.35 14.29
C VAL A 691 -25.29 1.90 14.60
N LEU A 692 -25.98 0.93 14.00
CA LEU A 692 -25.68 -0.49 14.19
C LEU A 692 -24.54 -0.93 13.24
N PRO A 693 -23.35 -1.31 13.75
CA PRO A 693 -22.31 -1.92 12.93
C PRO A 693 -22.60 -3.41 12.71
N VAL A 694 -22.51 -3.89 11.47
CA VAL A 694 -22.77 -5.30 11.12
C VAL A 694 -21.56 -5.92 10.40
N PRO A 695 -21.05 -7.08 10.87
CA PRO A 695 -20.08 -7.89 10.12
C PRO A 695 -20.65 -8.36 8.78
N LEU A 696 -19.83 -8.34 7.72
CA LEU A 696 -20.22 -8.87 6.41
C LEU A 696 -20.72 -10.34 6.44
N GLU A 697 -20.26 -11.16 7.40
CA GLU A 697 -20.72 -12.55 7.62
C GLU A 697 -22.23 -12.66 7.88
N PHE A 698 -22.88 -11.60 8.36
CA PHE A 698 -24.30 -11.60 8.70
C PHE A 698 -25.20 -11.09 7.58
N ILE A 699 -24.60 -10.57 6.50
CA ILE A 699 -25.35 -10.11 5.34
C ILE A 699 -25.65 -11.30 4.41
N PRO A 700 -26.91 -11.52 3.99
CA PRO A 700 -27.26 -12.59 3.04
C PRO A 700 -26.80 -12.23 1.62
N LEU A 701 -25.61 -12.69 1.25
CA LEU A 701 -24.99 -12.34 -0.04
C LEU A 701 -25.58 -13.15 -1.21
N ASN A 702 -26.03 -12.46 -2.26
CA ASN A 702 -26.38 -13.06 -3.53
C ASN A 702 -25.21 -12.98 -4.51
N PHE A 703 -24.62 -14.13 -4.82
CA PHE A 703 -23.46 -14.20 -5.71
C PHE A 703 -23.83 -14.19 -7.20
N GLN A 704 -25.09 -14.49 -7.59
CA GLN A 704 -25.46 -14.65 -8.99
C GLN A 704 -25.25 -13.35 -9.80
N GLU A 705 -25.60 -12.22 -9.18
CA GLU A 705 -25.56 -10.88 -9.79
C GLU A 705 -24.14 -10.41 -10.12
N ILE A 706 -23.11 -10.95 -9.44
CA ILE A 706 -21.72 -10.56 -9.68
C ILE A 706 -20.97 -11.52 -10.60
N ILE A 707 -21.53 -12.68 -10.96
CA ILE A 707 -20.85 -13.67 -11.80
C ILE A 707 -20.68 -13.14 -13.22
N GLU A 708 -21.70 -12.48 -13.79
CA GLU A 708 -21.63 -11.86 -15.12
C GLU A 708 -20.40 -10.93 -15.22
N ASP A 709 -20.25 -10.06 -14.23
CA ASP A 709 -19.20 -9.04 -14.20
C ASP A 709 -17.85 -9.61 -13.71
N PHE A 710 -17.84 -10.63 -12.84
CA PHE A 710 -16.68 -11.08 -12.07
C PHE A 710 -16.48 -12.60 -12.00
N HIS A 711 -16.86 -13.37 -13.03
CA HIS A 711 -16.67 -14.84 -13.07
C HIS A 711 -15.23 -15.30 -12.74
N ASN A 712 -14.21 -14.52 -13.12
CA ASN A 712 -12.80 -14.78 -12.81
C ASN A 712 -12.29 -14.02 -11.55
N MET A 713 -13.17 -13.61 -10.65
CA MET A 713 -12.78 -13.12 -9.31
C MET A 713 -12.41 -14.31 -8.44
N TYR A 714 -11.16 -14.76 -8.57
CA TYR A 714 -10.68 -15.95 -7.89
C TYR A 714 -10.36 -15.74 -6.41
N TRP A 715 -10.44 -14.52 -5.88
CA TRP A 715 -10.25 -14.28 -4.44
C TRP A 715 -11.54 -14.55 -3.67
N HIS A 716 -11.51 -15.50 -2.74
CA HIS A 716 -12.67 -15.88 -1.92
C HIS A 716 -13.32 -14.68 -1.23
N TYR A 717 -12.53 -13.86 -0.54
CA TYR A 717 -13.04 -12.65 0.11
C TYR A 717 -13.42 -11.54 -0.87
N GLY A 718 -12.82 -11.52 -2.07
CA GLY A 718 -13.19 -10.59 -3.13
C GLY A 718 -14.60 -10.85 -3.64
N GLN A 719 -14.96 -12.11 -3.85
CA GLN A 719 -16.33 -12.53 -4.21
C GLN A 719 -17.35 -12.06 -3.18
N ARG A 720 -17.06 -12.27 -1.89
CA ARG A 720 -17.96 -11.88 -0.79
C ARG A 720 -18.11 -10.37 -0.66
N ILE A 721 -17.00 -9.63 -0.74
CA ILE A 721 -17.00 -8.17 -0.66
C ILE A 721 -17.79 -7.59 -1.85
N LEU A 722 -17.56 -8.05 -3.07
CA LEU A 722 -18.30 -7.53 -4.24
C LEU A 722 -19.78 -7.89 -4.20
N ALA A 723 -20.15 -9.09 -3.75
CA ALA A 723 -21.56 -9.48 -3.59
C ALA A 723 -22.31 -8.61 -2.57
N ALA A 724 -21.59 -7.97 -1.64
CA ALA A 724 -22.19 -7.06 -0.66
C ALA A 724 -22.76 -5.79 -1.31
N THR A 725 -22.22 -5.37 -2.46
CA THR A 725 -22.67 -4.14 -3.15
C THR A 725 -24.14 -4.22 -3.52
N GLU A 726 -24.58 -5.36 -4.03
CA GLU A 726 -25.96 -5.59 -4.46
C GLU A 726 -26.95 -5.48 -3.28
N GLU A 727 -26.61 -6.07 -2.14
CA GLU A 727 -27.47 -6.02 -0.95
C GLU A 727 -27.51 -4.62 -0.33
N VAL A 728 -26.36 -3.92 -0.32
CA VAL A 728 -26.27 -2.53 0.16
C VAL A 728 -27.06 -1.56 -0.73
N ILE A 729 -27.10 -1.80 -2.05
CA ILE A 729 -27.89 -0.98 -2.98
C ILE A 729 -29.40 -1.25 -2.80
N ARG A 730 -29.79 -2.52 -2.62
CA ARG A 730 -31.21 -2.92 -2.44
C ARG A 730 -31.82 -2.40 -1.15
N ASN A 731 -31.03 -2.27 -0.08
CA ASN A 731 -31.52 -1.87 1.22
C ASN A 731 -31.08 -0.44 1.59
N GLU A 732 -32.05 0.47 1.67
CA GLU A 732 -31.81 1.89 1.96
C GLU A 732 -31.19 2.14 3.35
N ARG A 733 -31.34 1.19 4.29
CA ARG A 733 -30.73 1.29 5.64
C ARG A 733 -29.26 0.89 5.65
N LEU A 734 -28.78 0.11 4.67
CA LEU A 734 -27.41 -0.38 4.67
C LEU A 734 -26.46 0.62 4.02
N TYR A 735 -25.38 0.96 4.73
CA TYR A 735 -24.28 1.79 4.23
C TYR A 735 -22.94 1.06 4.42
N PRO A 736 -22.09 0.98 3.40
CA PRO A 736 -20.85 0.22 3.47
C PRO A 736 -19.71 1.06 4.07
N ILE A 737 -18.96 0.44 4.98
CA ILE A 737 -17.62 0.89 5.38
C ILE A 737 -16.62 -0.17 4.91
N TYR A 738 -15.77 0.19 3.96
CA TYR A 738 -14.71 -0.67 3.46
C TYR A 738 -13.48 -0.54 4.34
N LEU A 739 -13.10 -1.59 5.06
CA LEU A 739 -11.90 -1.61 5.90
C LEU A 739 -10.77 -2.38 5.23
N SER A 740 -9.71 -1.66 4.86
CA SER A 740 -8.50 -2.18 4.21
C SER A 740 -7.25 -1.99 5.08
N ASN A 741 -6.10 -2.47 4.60
CA ASN A 741 -4.79 -2.25 5.20
C ASN A 741 -3.81 -1.71 4.15
N PHE A 742 -2.84 -0.92 4.59
CA PHE A 742 -1.67 -0.60 3.78
C PHE A 742 -1.01 -1.89 3.26
N ALA A 743 -0.50 -1.84 2.03
CA ALA A 743 0.07 -2.98 1.31
C ALA A 743 -0.85 -4.21 1.12
N CYS A 744 -2.18 -4.06 1.31
CA CYS A 744 -3.13 -5.14 1.02
C CYS A 744 -3.24 -5.40 -0.49
N GLY A 745 -2.79 -6.58 -0.92
CA GLY A 745 -2.70 -6.87 -2.33
C GLY A 745 -4.03 -6.94 -3.09
N PRO A 746 -5.00 -7.76 -2.66
CA PRO A 746 -6.30 -7.82 -3.35
C PRO A 746 -7.06 -6.48 -3.32
N ASP A 747 -6.90 -5.67 -2.27
CA ASP A 747 -7.58 -4.36 -2.15
C ASP A 747 -7.07 -3.30 -3.11
N SER A 748 -5.87 -3.48 -3.67
CA SER A 748 -5.39 -2.63 -4.76
C SER A 748 -6.29 -2.67 -6.00
N PHE A 749 -7.15 -3.69 -6.14
CA PHE A 749 -8.12 -3.79 -7.23
C PHE A 749 -9.57 -3.73 -6.73
N LEU A 750 -9.88 -4.44 -5.62
CA LEU A 750 -11.25 -4.60 -5.14
C LEU A 750 -11.91 -3.27 -4.75
N ILE A 751 -11.16 -2.29 -4.20
CA ILE A 751 -11.74 -0.99 -3.83
C ILE A 751 -12.27 -0.26 -5.07
N ASN A 752 -11.54 -0.31 -6.20
CA ASN A 752 -11.97 0.31 -7.45
C ASN A 752 -13.24 -0.35 -7.99
N PHE A 753 -13.29 -1.69 -7.98
CA PHE A 753 -14.45 -2.45 -8.42
C PHE A 753 -15.67 -2.24 -7.51
N PHE A 754 -15.45 -2.18 -6.20
CA PHE A 754 -16.49 -1.96 -5.20
C PHE A 754 -17.07 -0.55 -5.30
N ARG A 755 -16.23 0.49 -5.47
CA ARG A 755 -16.64 1.87 -5.72
C ARG A 755 -17.48 1.98 -6.99
N GLU A 756 -17.02 1.37 -8.08
CA GLU A 756 -17.75 1.43 -9.36
C GLU A 756 -19.15 0.81 -9.26
N LYS A 757 -19.26 -0.32 -8.56
CA LYS A 757 -20.53 -1.02 -8.36
C LYS A 757 -21.53 -0.24 -7.52
N LEU A 758 -21.06 0.50 -6.51
CA LEU A 758 -21.92 1.30 -5.62
C LEU A 758 -22.45 2.58 -6.27
N ASP A 759 -21.87 3.01 -7.39
CA ASP A 759 -22.22 4.24 -8.11
C ASP A 759 -22.29 5.45 -7.16
N LYS A 760 -23.48 6.00 -6.89
CA LYS A 760 -23.68 7.15 -6.00
C LYS A 760 -23.95 6.79 -4.54
N LYS A 761 -24.02 5.50 -4.16
CA LYS A 761 -24.30 5.12 -2.76
C LYS A 761 -23.09 5.55 -1.92
N PRO A 762 -23.28 6.35 -0.85
CA PRO A 762 -22.16 6.81 -0.03
C PRO A 762 -21.32 5.64 0.50
N LEU A 763 -20.00 5.76 0.38
CA LEU A 763 -19.02 4.77 0.83
C LEU A 763 -17.94 5.44 1.66
N LEU A 764 -17.64 4.89 2.84
CA LEU A 764 -16.44 5.23 3.58
C LEU A 764 -15.36 4.15 3.39
N VAL A 765 -14.16 4.55 2.97
CA VAL A 765 -13.00 3.64 2.89
C VAL A 765 -11.99 3.99 3.99
N LEU A 766 -11.85 3.09 4.95
CA LEU A 766 -10.87 3.19 6.04
C LEU A 766 -9.67 2.28 5.75
N GLU A 767 -8.47 2.77 6.04
CA GLU A 767 -7.23 2.04 5.85
C GLU A 767 -6.42 2.05 7.14
N LEU A 768 -5.94 0.88 7.53
CA LEU A 768 -5.12 0.66 8.72
C LEU A 768 -3.66 0.39 8.35
N ASP A 769 -2.76 0.82 9.22
CA ASP A 769 -1.33 0.51 9.23
C ASP A 769 -0.82 0.34 10.67
N GLU A 770 0.49 0.10 10.85
CA GLU A 770 1.09 -0.08 12.19
C GLU A 770 1.06 1.19 13.06
N HIS A 771 0.76 2.35 12.47
CA HIS A 771 0.86 3.68 13.08
C HIS A 771 -0.49 4.39 13.22
N SER A 772 -1.58 3.70 12.87
CA SER A 772 -2.93 4.27 12.86
C SER A 772 -3.40 4.58 14.29
N GLY A 773 -3.95 5.79 14.49
CA GLY A 773 -4.54 6.22 15.76
C GLY A 773 -6.03 6.56 15.64
N ASP A 774 -6.68 6.82 16.78
CA ASP A 774 -8.14 6.82 16.91
C ASP A 774 -8.83 8.11 16.40
N ALA A 775 -8.23 9.30 16.61
CA ALA A 775 -8.91 10.59 16.37
C ALA A 775 -9.31 10.83 14.90
N GLY A 776 -8.46 10.41 13.96
CA GLY A 776 -8.73 10.53 12.53
C GLY A 776 -9.86 9.62 12.03
N PHE A 777 -10.07 8.48 12.68
CA PHE A 777 -11.15 7.54 12.33
C PHE A 777 -12.51 8.06 12.78
N ILE A 778 -12.59 8.60 14.00
CA ILE A 778 -13.83 9.18 14.55
C ILE A 778 -14.33 10.31 13.65
N THR A 779 -13.44 11.25 13.28
CA THR A 779 -13.79 12.39 12.43
C THR A 779 -14.33 11.93 11.06
N ARG A 780 -13.75 10.88 10.46
CA ARG A 780 -14.24 10.29 9.20
C ARG A 780 -15.59 9.60 9.35
N LEU A 781 -15.83 8.92 10.46
CA LEU A 781 -17.12 8.28 10.76
C LEU A 781 -18.22 9.31 10.97
N GLU A 782 -17.95 10.37 11.73
CA GLU A 782 -18.88 11.48 11.94
C GLU A 782 -19.23 12.16 10.62
N ALA A 783 -18.24 12.48 9.79
CA ALA A 783 -18.45 13.10 8.48
C ALA A 783 -19.22 12.17 7.54
N PHE A 784 -18.94 10.87 7.55
CA PHE A 784 -19.70 9.89 6.78
C PHE A 784 -21.16 9.81 7.24
N TYR A 785 -21.39 9.72 8.54
CA TYR A 785 -22.73 9.72 9.13
C TYR A 785 -23.51 11.00 8.83
N ASP A 786 -22.85 12.16 8.81
CA ASP A 786 -23.48 13.42 8.38
C ASP A 786 -23.82 13.40 6.88
N SER A 787 -22.93 12.88 6.03
CA SER A 787 -23.15 12.82 4.57
C SER A 787 -24.34 11.96 4.16
N ILE A 788 -24.61 10.86 4.86
CA ILE A 788 -25.73 9.97 4.52
C ILE A 788 -27.10 10.58 4.83
N LYS A 789 -27.19 11.54 5.75
CA LYS A 789 -28.45 12.23 6.07
C LYS A 789 -28.96 13.09 4.90
N GLY A 790 -28.08 13.48 3.99
CA GLY A 790 -28.40 14.28 2.80
C GLY A 790 -28.77 13.47 1.56
N CYS A 791 -28.62 12.14 1.58
CA CYS A 791 -28.78 11.31 0.37
C CYS A 791 -30.19 10.70 0.32
N LYS A 792 -31.03 11.15 -0.63
CA LYS A 792 -32.41 10.63 -0.85
C LYS A 792 -32.63 9.97 -2.23
N GLU A 793 -31.59 9.83 -3.05
CA GLU A 793 -31.75 9.24 -4.39
C GLU A 793 -31.83 7.71 -4.32
N ARG A 794 -32.82 7.15 -5.02
CA ARG A 794 -32.94 5.70 -5.25
C ARG A 794 -32.01 5.30 -6.39
N LEU A 795 -31.11 4.35 -6.14
CA LEU A 795 -30.02 3.99 -7.06
C LEU A 795 -30.27 2.63 -7.72
N THR A 796 -29.82 2.50 -8.96
CA THR A 796 -29.80 1.24 -9.71
C THR A 796 -28.38 0.69 -9.78
N PRO A 797 -28.16 -0.63 -9.60
CA PRO A 797 -26.84 -1.23 -9.75
C PRO A 797 -26.25 -1.01 -11.15
N THR A 798 -24.99 -0.58 -11.20
CA THR A 798 -24.26 -0.42 -12.47
C THR A 798 -23.67 -1.76 -12.90
N LYS A 799 -23.95 -2.19 -14.15
CA LYS A 799 -23.31 -3.36 -14.75
C LYS A 799 -21.95 -2.99 -15.35
N ILE A 800 -20.92 -3.79 -15.08
CA ILE A 800 -19.59 -3.62 -15.69
C ILE A 800 -19.51 -4.58 -16.89
N ARG A 801 -19.87 -4.09 -18.07
CA ARG A 801 -19.82 -4.90 -19.30
C ARG A 801 -18.37 -5.15 -19.70
N VAL A 802 -17.95 -6.41 -19.70
CA VAL A 802 -16.65 -6.82 -20.22
C VAL A 802 -16.84 -7.54 -21.55
N HIS A 803 -16.42 -6.90 -22.65
CA HIS A 803 -16.26 -7.57 -23.95
C HIS A 803 -14.83 -8.15 -24.04
N SER A 804 -14.70 -9.46 -23.80
CA SER A 804 -13.42 -10.19 -23.89
C SER A 804 -13.26 -11.03 -25.16
N SER A 805 -14.26 -11.05 -26.05
CA SER A 805 -14.23 -11.85 -27.26
C SER A 805 -13.31 -11.25 -28.33
N LEU A 806 -12.63 -12.13 -29.07
CA LEU A 806 -11.78 -11.76 -30.19
C LEU A 806 -12.63 -11.21 -31.35
N VAL A 807 -12.36 -9.96 -31.76
CA VAL A 807 -13.03 -9.32 -32.91
C VAL A 807 -12.04 -9.26 -34.08
N LYS A 808 -12.26 -10.05 -35.12
CA LYS A 808 -11.31 -10.25 -36.24
C LYS A 808 -11.05 -9.01 -37.10
N GLU A 809 -11.97 -8.04 -37.11
CA GLU A 809 -11.89 -6.85 -37.97
C GLU A 809 -11.15 -5.66 -37.33
N ARG A 810 -10.48 -5.87 -36.18
CA ARG A 810 -9.81 -4.83 -35.42
C ARG A 810 -8.31 -5.09 -35.28
N THR A 811 -7.52 -4.03 -35.27
CA THR A 811 -6.09 -4.06 -34.93
C THR A 811 -5.93 -4.27 -33.42
N ILE A 812 -5.23 -5.33 -33.03
CA ILE A 812 -4.94 -5.66 -31.63
C ILE A 812 -3.60 -5.04 -31.21
N TYR A 813 -3.64 -4.14 -30.22
CA TYR A 813 -2.46 -3.53 -29.62
C TYR A 813 -1.95 -4.34 -28.42
N ILE A 814 -0.68 -4.75 -28.47
CA ILE A 814 -0.04 -5.62 -27.48
C ILE A 814 0.94 -4.81 -26.63
N PRO A 815 0.85 -4.84 -25.28
CA PRO A 815 1.80 -4.17 -24.41
C PRO A 815 3.20 -4.77 -24.55
N TYR A 816 4.22 -3.92 -24.56
CA TYR A 816 5.61 -4.34 -24.64
C TYR A 816 6.15 -4.72 -23.25
N MET A 817 6.18 -6.01 -22.94
CA MET A 817 6.89 -6.54 -21.76
C MET A 817 8.34 -6.90 -22.11
N CYS A 818 8.52 -7.60 -23.21
CA CYS A 818 9.82 -8.00 -23.78
C CYS A 818 9.64 -8.25 -25.29
N ASP A 819 10.71 -8.62 -25.98
CA ASP A 819 10.66 -8.89 -27.43
C ASP A 819 9.76 -10.07 -27.82
N GLY A 820 9.37 -10.92 -26.86
CA GLY A 820 8.31 -11.91 -27.06
C GLY A 820 6.97 -11.30 -27.51
N ALA A 821 6.69 -10.03 -27.19
CA ALA A 821 5.52 -9.32 -27.69
C ALA A 821 5.55 -9.14 -29.22
N LYS A 822 6.74 -8.92 -29.81
CA LYS A 822 6.93 -8.79 -31.26
C LYS A 822 6.71 -10.13 -31.97
N ILE A 823 7.14 -11.23 -31.33
CA ILE A 823 6.85 -12.59 -31.78
C ILE A 823 5.34 -12.85 -31.77
N LEU A 824 4.65 -12.50 -30.68
CA LEU A 824 3.21 -12.68 -30.55
C LEU A 824 2.45 -11.91 -31.64
N ALA A 825 2.80 -10.65 -31.88
CA ALA A 825 2.20 -9.84 -32.95
C ALA A 825 2.42 -10.48 -34.34
N SER A 826 3.64 -10.95 -34.61
CA SER A 826 3.99 -11.60 -35.89
C SER A 826 3.23 -12.92 -36.10
N ALA A 827 3.05 -13.70 -35.03
CA ALA A 827 2.25 -14.91 -35.06
C ALA A 827 0.75 -14.63 -35.23
N MET A 828 0.22 -13.56 -34.64
CA MET A 828 -1.18 -13.13 -34.82
C MET A 828 -1.43 -12.72 -36.27
N ARG A 829 -0.51 -11.97 -36.90
CA ARG A 829 -0.60 -11.60 -38.32
C ARG A 829 -0.60 -12.83 -39.23
N LYS A 830 0.25 -13.83 -38.93
CA LYS A 830 0.22 -15.14 -39.61
C LYS A 830 -1.15 -15.83 -39.47
N ALA A 831 -1.82 -15.68 -38.33
CA ALA A 831 -3.15 -16.24 -38.08
C ALA A 831 -4.29 -15.39 -38.68
N GLY A 832 -3.97 -14.35 -39.46
CA GLY A 832 -4.95 -13.47 -40.12
C GLY A 832 -5.53 -12.41 -39.19
N ILE A 833 -4.87 -12.09 -38.08
CA ILE A 833 -5.31 -11.09 -37.10
C ILE A 833 -4.32 -9.93 -37.14
N ASP A 834 -4.80 -8.73 -37.46
CA ASP A 834 -3.94 -7.55 -37.43
C ASP A 834 -3.53 -7.24 -35.98
N ALA A 835 -2.23 -7.17 -35.73
CA ALA A 835 -1.68 -7.00 -34.40
C ALA A 835 -0.40 -6.16 -34.44
N ARG A 836 -0.29 -5.22 -33.49
CA ARG A 836 0.82 -4.29 -33.36
C ARG A 836 1.29 -4.24 -31.91
N VAL A 837 2.59 -4.09 -31.70
CA VAL A 837 3.15 -3.87 -30.37
C VAL A 837 3.11 -2.38 -30.07
N MET A 838 2.67 -2.02 -28.87
CA MET A 838 2.70 -0.62 -28.39
C MET A 838 4.15 -0.16 -28.18
N ASP A 839 4.36 1.15 -28.07
CA ASP A 839 5.69 1.70 -27.81
C ASP A 839 6.25 1.15 -26.49
N SER A 840 7.58 1.13 -26.36
CA SER A 840 8.18 0.77 -25.08
C SER A 840 7.73 1.75 -23.98
N PRO A 841 7.47 1.24 -22.76
CA PRO A 841 7.20 2.09 -21.61
C PRO A 841 8.27 3.14 -21.39
N ASP A 842 7.84 4.33 -21.00
CA ASP A 842 8.69 5.45 -20.60
C ASP A 842 8.03 6.26 -19.46
N GLU A 843 8.64 7.39 -19.09
CA GLU A 843 8.12 8.28 -18.06
C GLU A 843 6.68 8.75 -18.36
N THR A 844 6.35 8.95 -19.63
CA THR A 844 4.99 9.35 -20.06
C THR A 844 4.00 8.23 -19.78
N SER A 845 4.34 6.97 -20.08
CA SER A 845 3.51 5.82 -19.71
C SER A 845 3.23 5.78 -18.21
N LEU A 846 4.25 5.98 -17.37
CA LEU A 846 4.04 5.98 -15.91
C LEU A 846 3.12 7.12 -15.45
N LEU A 847 3.35 8.34 -15.93
CA LEU A 847 2.55 9.52 -15.58
C LEU A 847 1.07 9.32 -15.95
N LEU A 848 0.80 8.91 -17.18
CA LEU A 848 -0.56 8.64 -17.65
C LEU A 848 -1.22 7.50 -16.86
N GLY A 849 -0.48 6.42 -16.57
CA GLY A 849 -0.99 5.31 -15.78
C GLY A 849 -1.39 5.72 -14.36
N ARG A 850 -0.61 6.59 -13.72
CA ARG A 850 -0.88 7.08 -12.35
C ARG A 850 -2.08 8.01 -12.27
N GLN A 851 -2.38 8.78 -13.31
CA GLN A 851 -3.58 9.64 -13.36
C GLN A 851 -4.89 8.85 -13.28
N TRP A 852 -4.89 7.57 -13.64
CA TRP A 852 -6.08 6.72 -13.70
C TRP A 852 -6.07 5.57 -12.68
N THR A 853 -5.04 5.49 -11.85
CA THR A 853 -4.88 4.44 -10.83
C THR A 853 -4.69 5.07 -9.44
N THR A 854 -4.81 4.28 -8.39
CA THR A 854 -4.69 4.78 -7.01
C THR A 854 -3.25 4.76 -6.48
N GLY A 855 -2.31 4.25 -7.28
CA GLY A 855 -0.92 4.00 -6.90
C GLY A 855 -0.74 2.79 -5.96
N ARG A 856 -1.79 1.99 -5.75
CA ARG A 856 -1.77 0.76 -4.92
C ARG A 856 -1.58 -0.50 -5.77
N GLU A 857 -1.99 -0.38 -7.03
CA GLU A 857 -1.91 -1.40 -8.05
C GLU A 857 -0.46 -1.78 -8.31
N CYS A 858 -0.22 -2.98 -8.83
CA CYS A 858 1.13 -3.38 -9.23
C CYS A 858 1.69 -2.42 -10.27
N LEU A 859 2.98 -2.07 -10.18
CA LEU A 859 3.67 -1.25 -11.16
C LEU A 859 3.42 -1.70 -12.62
N PRO A 860 3.47 -3.01 -12.96
CA PRO A 860 3.09 -3.49 -14.28
C PRO A 860 1.67 -3.11 -14.73
N ALA A 861 0.69 -3.09 -13.82
CA ALA A 861 -0.68 -2.68 -14.14
C ALA A 861 -0.78 -1.18 -14.45
N ILE A 862 -0.03 -0.36 -13.71
CA ILE A 862 0.06 1.09 -13.90
C ILE A 862 0.72 1.40 -15.25
N ILE A 863 1.88 0.79 -15.53
CA ILE A 863 2.62 0.99 -16.79
C ILE A 863 1.75 0.58 -17.99
N THR A 864 1.15 -0.61 -17.95
CA THR A 864 0.34 -1.10 -19.07
C THR A 864 -0.95 -0.29 -19.27
N ALA A 865 -1.54 0.25 -18.21
CA ALA A 865 -2.64 1.21 -18.34
C ALA A 865 -2.18 2.49 -19.04
N GLY A 866 -1.02 3.01 -18.64
CA GLY A 866 -0.36 4.16 -19.26
C GLY A 866 -0.05 3.96 -20.74
N ASP A 867 0.48 2.79 -21.12
CA ASP A 867 0.77 2.45 -22.52
C ASP A 867 -0.52 2.46 -23.37
N MET A 868 -1.63 1.93 -22.84
CA MET A 868 -2.92 1.97 -23.53
C MET A 868 -3.41 3.40 -23.73
N ILE A 869 -3.32 4.25 -22.70
CA ILE A 869 -3.72 5.66 -22.77
C ILE A 869 -2.83 6.43 -23.76
N LYS A 870 -1.52 6.20 -23.71
CA LYS A 870 -0.55 6.78 -24.65
C LYS A 870 -0.88 6.39 -26.09
N GLN A 871 -1.28 5.14 -26.33
CA GLN A 871 -1.71 4.68 -27.66
C GLN A 871 -3.02 5.34 -28.10
N ILE A 872 -3.98 5.54 -27.20
CA ILE A 872 -5.25 6.23 -27.48
C ILE A 872 -5.03 7.69 -27.88
N GLN A 873 -4.03 8.36 -27.29
CA GLN A 873 -3.70 9.75 -27.57
C GLN A 873 -3.00 9.97 -28.92
N LYS A 874 -2.61 8.91 -29.64
CA LYS A 874 -2.01 9.05 -30.98
C LYS A 874 -3.05 9.48 -32.01
N LYS A 875 -2.65 10.35 -32.93
CA LYS A 875 -3.53 10.94 -33.97
C LYS A 875 -4.16 9.90 -34.91
N ASP A 876 -3.53 8.74 -35.07
CA ASP A 876 -3.97 7.65 -35.95
C ASP A 876 -4.80 6.57 -35.23
N PHE A 877 -5.10 6.74 -33.94
CA PHE A 877 -5.93 5.80 -33.19
C PHE A 877 -7.41 5.90 -33.59
N ASN A 878 -7.98 4.80 -34.07
CA ASN A 878 -9.41 4.70 -34.38
C ASN A 878 -10.08 3.70 -33.42
N PRO A 879 -10.95 4.16 -32.49
CA PRO A 879 -11.64 3.30 -31.52
C PRO A 879 -12.43 2.13 -32.14
N GLU A 880 -13.12 2.37 -33.26
CA GLU A 880 -13.97 1.35 -33.90
C GLU A 880 -13.16 0.21 -34.53
N ARG A 881 -11.91 0.51 -34.92
CA ARG A 881 -10.97 -0.43 -35.53
C ARG A 881 -9.90 -0.94 -34.57
N SER A 882 -9.97 -0.59 -33.29
CA SER A 882 -8.91 -0.91 -32.31
C SER A 882 -9.40 -1.84 -31.22
N ALA A 883 -8.48 -2.68 -30.74
CA ALA A 883 -8.64 -3.56 -29.59
C ALA A 883 -7.30 -3.64 -28.82
N PHE A 884 -7.35 -3.94 -27.52
CA PHE A 884 -6.15 -4.14 -26.71
C PHE A 884 -5.97 -5.61 -26.33
N PHE A 885 -4.72 -6.04 -26.17
CA PHE A 885 -4.37 -7.36 -25.62
C PHE A 885 -3.93 -7.21 -24.16
N MET A 886 -4.48 -8.04 -23.28
CA MET A 886 -3.98 -8.16 -21.91
C MET A 886 -4.23 -9.58 -21.41
N ALA A 887 -3.20 -10.42 -21.36
CA ALA A 887 -3.34 -11.76 -20.81
C ALA A 887 -3.84 -11.72 -19.36
N GLN A 888 -4.63 -12.72 -18.95
CA GLN A 888 -5.10 -12.85 -17.56
C GLN A 888 -4.69 -14.20 -16.98
N GLY A 889 -4.61 -14.26 -15.65
CA GLY A 889 -4.40 -15.51 -14.90
C GLY A 889 -5.62 -15.88 -14.06
N SER A 890 -5.69 -17.15 -13.65
CA SER A 890 -6.67 -17.65 -12.67
C SER A 890 -6.05 -18.02 -11.32
N GLY A 891 -4.81 -17.57 -11.07
CA GLY A 891 -4.06 -17.83 -9.83
C GLY A 891 -4.18 -16.69 -8.82
N PRO A 892 -3.78 -16.88 -7.55
CA PRO A 892 -4.06 -15.96 -6.44
C PRO A 892 -3.32 -14.61 -6.49
N CYS A 893 -2.49 -14.37 -7.52
CA CYS A 893 -1.75 -13.13 -7.76
C CYS A 893 -2.70 -11.98 -8.16
N ARG A 894 -2.21 -10.73 -8.23
CA ARG A 894 -2.96 -9.56 -8.71
C ARG A 894 -3.13 -9.51 -10.24
N PHE A 895 -2.20 -10.15 -10.98
CA PHE A 895 -2.14 -10.13 -12.45
C PHE A 895 -3.47 -10.44 -13.14
N GLY A 896 -4.21 -11.44 -12.64
CA GLY A 896 -5.49 -11.84 -13.25
C GLY A 896 -6.60 -10.79 -13.20
N GLN A 897 -6.41 -9.67 -12.48
CA GLN A 897 -7.39 -8.58 -12.41
C GLN A 897 -6.98 -7.34 -13.22
N TYR A 898 -5.83 -7.35 -13.92
CA TYR A 898 -5.34 -6.18 -14.66
C TYR A 898 -6.32 -5.76 -15.77
N TYR A 899 -6.76 -6.70 -16.60
CA TYR A 899 -7.66 -6.40 -17.71
C TYR A 899 -8.99 -5.77 -17.26
N LYS A 900 -9.50 -6.13 -16.07
CA LYS A 900 -10.71 -5.52 -15.51
C LYS A 900 -10.47 -4.07 -15.08
N LEU A 901 -9.31 -3.79 -14.48
CA LEU A 901 -8.90 -2.43 -14.19
C LEU A 901 -8.74 -1.62 -15.49
N HIS A 902 -8.10 -2.18 -16.51
CA HIS A 902 -7.96 -1.53 -17.81
C HIS A 902 -9.32 -1.25 -18.46
N ARG A 903 -10.25 -2.21 -18.41
CA ARG A 903 -11.64 -2.03 -18.89
C ARG A 903 -12.32 -0.85 -18.19
N LEU A 904 -12.22 -0.79 -16.86
CA LEU A 904 -12.76 0.29 -16.05
C LEU A 904 -12.18 1.66 -16.47
N ILE A 905 -10.88 1.73 -16.74
CA ILE A 905 -10.21 2.95 -17.20
C ILE A 905 -10.73 3.36 -18.59
N LEU A 906 -10.81 2.42 -19.54
CA LEU A 906 -11.33 2.67 -20.88
C LEU A 906 -12.80 3.13 -20.85
N ASP A 907 -13.63 2.58 -19.96
CA ASP A 907 -15.03 2.99 -19.81
C ASP A 907 -15.15 4.43 -19.31
N LYS A 908 -14.27 4.84 -18.38
CA LYS A 908 -14.22 6.22 -17.87
C LYS A 908 -13.67 7.21 -18.89
N LEU A 909 -12.84 6.75 -19.83
CA LEU A 909 -12.41 7.51 -21.00
C LEU A 909 -13.48 7.59 -22.11
N GLY A 910 -14.65 6.97 -21.91
CA GLY A 910 -15.73 6.95 -22.90
C GLY A 910 -15.56 5.90 -24.01
N LEU A 911 -14.57 5.00 -23.91
CA LEU A 911 -14.20 4.02 -24.93
C LEU A 911 -14.82 2.64 -24.67
N LYS A 912 -16.13 2.60 -24.39
CA LYS A 912 -16.87 1.38 -24.02
C LYS A 912 -16.81 0.28 -25.10
N ASP A 913 -16.73 0.68 -26.36
CA ASP A 913 -16.76 -0.23 -27.51
C ASP A 913 -15.38 -0.73 -27.95
N VAL A 914 -14.28 -0.31 -27.31
CA VAL A 914 -12.91 -0.80 -27.60
C VAL A 914 -12.65 -2.07 -26.77
N PRO A 915 -12.64 -3.29 -27.32
CA PRO A 915 -12.53 -4.51 -26.53
C PRO A 915 -11.12 -4.74 -25.99
N ILE A 916 -11.03 -5.53 -24.93
CA ILE A 916 -9.76 -6.07 -24.41
C ILE A 916 -9.78 -7.58 -24.60
N TYR A 917 -8.98 -8.08 -25.54
CA TYR A 917 -8.77 -9.51 -25.70
C TYR A 917 -7.85 -10.03 -24.59
N ALA A 918 -8.42 -10.85 -23.70
CA ALA A 918 -7.78 -11.29 -22.46
C ALA A 918 -7.80 -12.81 -22.30
N PRO A 919 -6.94 -13.57 -23.02
CA PRO A 919 -6.88 -15.02 -22.88
C PRO A 919 -6.43 -15.43 -21.47
N ASN A 920 -7.06 -16.46 -20.91
CA ASN A 920 -6.79 -16.94 -19.56
C ASN A 920 -5.71 -18.02 -19.55
N GLN A 921 -4.60 -17.77 -18.85
CA GLN A 921 -3.47 -18.68 -18.71
C GLN A 921 -3.78 -19.96 -17.91
N GLY A 922 -4.97 -20.06 -17.30
CA GLY A 922 -5.48 -21.19 -16.56
C GLY A 922 -5.94 -22.38 -17.45
N PRO A 923 -6.98 -23.13 -17.03
CA PRO A 923 -7.44 -24.31 -17.76
C PRO A 923 -8.04 -24.04 -19.15
N SER A 924 -8.51 -22.81 -19.43
CA SER A 924 -9.17 -22.44 -20.70
C SER A 924 -8.23 -21.88 -21.78
N LEU A 925 -6.92 -21.76 -21.51
CA LEU A 925 -5.96 -21.12 -22.42
C LEU A 925 -6.07 -21.59 -23.88
N PHE A 926 -6.19 -22.90 -24.09
CA PHE A 926 -6.27 -23.48 -25.42
C PHE A 926 -7.62 -23.23 -26.11
N ASP A 927 -8.69 -23.05 -25.34
CA ASP A 927 -10.01 -22.70 -25.87
C ASP A 927 -10.01 -21.21 -26.27
N ASP A 928 -9.43 -20.36 -25.42
CA ASP A 928 -9.32 -18.91 -25.64
C ASP A 928 -8.43 -18.55 -26.85
N LEU A 929 -7.38 -19.34 -27.08
CA LEU A 929 -6.46 -19.23 -28.23
C LEU A 929 -6.90 -20.09 -29.44
N GLY A 930 -7.88 -20.97 -29.23
CA GLY A 930 -8.40 -21.91 -30.23
C GLY A 930 -8.77 -21.32 -31.59
N PRO A 931 -9.35 -20.09 -31.67
CA PRO A 931 -9.63 -19.44 -32.96
C PRO A 931 -8.41 -19.22 -33.86
N MET A 932 -7.19 -19.19 -33.31
CA MET A 932 -5.93 -18.98 -34.05
C MET A 932 -5.25 -20.31 -34.48
N GLY A 933 -5.70 -21.45 -33.94
CA GLY A 933 -5.23 -22.79 -34.29
C GLY A 933 -3.86 -23.20 -33.72
N MET A 934 -3.53 -24.50 -33.80
CA MET A 934 -2.29 -25.07 -33.23
C MET A 934 -1.00 -24.55 -33.88
N LYS A 935 -1.05 -24.21 -35.17
CA LYS A 935 0.11 -23.67 -35.89
C LYS A 935 0.54 -22.31 -35.32
N PHE A 936 -0.40 -21.52 -34.79
CA PHE A 936 -0.10 -20.28 -34.07
C PHE A 936 0.68 -20.56 -32.79
N LEU A 937 0.18 -21.46 -31.94
CA LEU A 937 0.84 -21.83 -30.67
C LEU A 937 2.28 -22.32 -30.85
N PHE A 938 2.51 -23.19 -31.85
CA PHE A 938 3.86 -23.66 -32.16
C PHE A 938 4.77 -22.54 -32.66
N SER A 939 4.23 -21.60 -33.46
CA SER A 939 5.01 -20.46 -33.97
C SER A 939 5.37 -19.48 -32.85
N VAL A 940 4.45 -19.24 -31.91
CA VAL A 940 4.70 -18.42 -30.71
C VAL A 940 5.77 -19.07 -29.84
N TRP A 941 5.67 -20.37 -29.58
CA TRP A 941 6.66 -21.08 -28.76
C TRP A 941 8.06 -21.09 -29.40
N ASP A 942 8.14 -21.34 -30.71
CA ASP A 942 9.40 -21.27 -31.47
C ASP A 942 10.07 -19.91 -31.33
N GLY A 943 9.30 -18.83 -31.48
CA GLY A 943 9.82 -17.47 -31.34
C GLY A 943 10.18 -17.11 -29.90
N ILE A 944 9.41 -17.54 -28.90
CA ILE A 944 9.75 -17.32 -27.48
C ILE A 944 11.07 -18.00 -27.13
N CYS A 945 11.25 -19.29 -27.47
CA CYS A 945 12.52 -19.99 -27.25
C CYS A 945 13.69 -19.33 -27.97
N ALA A 946 13.46 -18.80 -29.18
CA ALA A 946 14.48 -18.08 -29.93
C ALA A 946 14.89 -16.77 -29.26
N VAL A 947 13.92 -15.96 -28.82
CA VAL A 947 14.17 -14.69 -28.11
C VAL A 947 14.86 -14.96 -26.78
N ASP A 948 14.31 -15.83 -25.92
CA ASP A 948 14.89 -16.18 -24.62
C ASP A 948 16.35 -16.64 -24.76
N GLY A 949 16.62 -17.52 -25.72
CA GLY A 949 17.96 -18.02 -26.00
C GLY A 949 18.90 -16.94 -26.54
N LEU A 950 18.47 -16.14 -27.50
CA LEU A 950 19.30 -15.06 -28.07
C LEU A 950 19.65 -14.01 -27.02
N GLU A 951 18.69 -13.57 -26.22
CA GLU A 951 18.97 -12.61 -25.15
C GLU A 951 19.90 -13.21 -24.09
N ALA A 952 19.74 -14.48 -23.73
CA ALA A 952 20.66 -15.16 -22.80
C ALA A 952 22.09 -15.23 -23.37
N LEU A 953 22.22 -15.42 -24.69
CA LEU A 953 23.51 -15.40 -25.36
C LEU A 953 24.10 -13.98 -25.41
N VAL A 954 23.29 -12.95 -25.68
CA VAL A 954 23.73 -11.54 -25.64
C VAL A 954 24.22 -11.16 -24.26
N ARG A 955 23.51 -11.51 -23.18
CA ARG A 955 23.94 -11.26 -21.79
C ARG A 955 25.25 -11.96 -21.41
N LYS A 956 25.61 -13.06 -22.09
CA LYS A 956 26.91 -13.74 -21.93
C LYS A 956 28.04 -13.11 -22.75
N ILE A 957 27.73 -12.23 -23.70
CA ILE A 957 28.70 -11.64 -24.65
C ILE A 957 28.91 -10.17 -24.35
N ARG A 958 27.82 -9.39 -24.26
CA ARG A 958 27.79 -7.94 -24.09
C ARG A 958 28.66 -7.44 -22.93
N PRO A 959 28.70 -8.09 -21.74
CA PRO A 959 29.59 -7.63 -20.66
C PRO A 959 31.07 -7.68 -21.05
N TYR A 960 31.45 -8.58 -21.95
CA TYR A 960 32.84 -8.81 -22.37
C TYR A 960 33.17 -8.15 -23.70
N GLU A 961 32.23 -7.53 -24.41
CA GLU A 961 32.47 -6.99 -25.75
C GLU A 961 33.40 -5.76 -25.71
N ILE A 962 34.34 -5.72 -26.65
CA ILE A 962 35.29 -4.60 -26.81
C ILE A 962 34.59 -3.41 -27.49
N ASN A 963 33.87 -3.68 -28.58
CA ASN A 963 33.07 -2.68 -29.28
C ASN A 963 31.66 -2.62 -28.65
N LYS A 964 31.41 -1.64 -27.80
CA LYS A 964 30.12 -1.50 -27.10
C LYS A 964 28.95 -1.35 -28.09
N GLY A 965 27.90 -2.13 -27.90
CA GLY A 965 26.69 -2.14 -28.73
C GLY A 965 26.72 -3.09 -29.93
N GLU A 966 27.84 -3.76 -30.23
CA GLU A 966 27.95 -4.68 -31.38
C GLU A 966 26.97 -5.86 -31.24
N SER A 967 26.89 -6.46 -30.04
CA SER A 967 25.96 -7.56 -29.77
C SER A 967 24.48 -7.16 -29.83
N ASP A 968 24.13 -5.97 -29.34
CA ASP A 968 22.76 -5.42 -29.38
C ASP A 968 22.31 -5.12 -30.82
N GLY A 969 23.23 -4.63 -31.67
CA GLY A 969 22.98 -4.42 -33.10
C GLY A 969 22.69 -5.73 -33.85
N ILE A 970 23.52 -6.76 -33.62
CA ILE A 970 23.32 -8.11 -34.18
C ILE A 970 21.97 -8.69 -33.71
N TYR A 971 21.66 -8.56 -32.42
CA TYR A 971 20.40 -9.04 -31.86
C TYR A 971 19.19 -8.39 -32.54
N SER A 972 19.20 -7.06 -32.70
CA SER A 972 18.12 -6.30 -33.33
C SER A 972 17.87 -6.72 -34.78
N GLU A 973 18.95 -6.94 -35.56
CA GLU A 973 18.87 -7.45 -36.94
C GLU A 973 18.24 -8.86 -36.98
N ILE A 974 18.71 -9.76 -36.12
CA ILE A 974 18.24 -11.15 -36.07
C ILE A 974 16.78 -11.24 -35.61
N LEU A 975 16.38 -10.45 -34.62
CA LEU A 975 15.01 -10.39 -34.13
C LEU A 975 14.04 -10.01 -35.26
N LEU A 976 14.37 -9.01 -36.07
CA LEU A 976 13.57 -8.61 -37.23
C LEU A 976 13.42 -9.77 -38.24
N LYS A 977 14.51 -10.49 -38.53
CA LYS A 977 14.46 -11.67 -39.41
C LYS A 977 13.56 -12.78 -38.84
N ILE A 978 13.61 -13.00 -37.53
CA ILE A 978 12.76 -14.00 -36.84
C ILE A 978 11.28 -13.59 -36.95
N CYS A 979 10.94 -12.34 -36.65
CA CYS A 979 9.57 -11.82 -36.78
C CYS A 979 9.04 -12.02 -38.21
N GLN A 980 9.80 -11.62 -39.22
CA GLN A 980 9.44 -11.79 -40.63
C GLN A 980 9.30 -13.27 -41.03
N ALA A 981 10.18 -14.15 -40.53
CA ALA A 981 10.10 -15.57 -40.80
C ALA A 981 8.83 -16.19 -40.20
N ILE A 982 8.49 -15.85 -38.96
CA ILE A 982 7.28 -16.33 -38.30
C ILE A 982 6.04 -15.86 -39.06
N GLU A 983 5.97 -14.57 -39.40
CA GLU A 983 4.85 -13.98 -40.12
C GLU A 983 4.62 -14.64 -41.49
N LYS A 984 5.70 -14.92 -42.24
CA LYS A 984 5.64 -15.64 -43.53
C LYS A 984 5.47 -17.16 -43.40
N GLY A 985 5.50 -17.71 -42.18
CA GLY A 985 5.43 -19.15 -41.94
C GLY A 985 6.71 -19.93 -42.23
N ASN A 986 7.85 -19.26 -42.36
CA ASN A 986 9.16 -19.84 -42.58
C ASN A 986 9.80 -20.36 -41.27
N GLY A 987 10.70 -21.34 -41.39
CA GLY A 987 11.44 -21.88 -40.25
C GLY A 987 12.57 -20.95 -39.76
N ILE A 988 12.74 -20.84 -38.45
CA ILE A 988 13.71 -19.92 -37.81
C ILE A 988 15.13 -20.49 -37.64
N ILE A 989 15.32 -21.79 -37.89
CA ILE A 989 16.57 -22.51 -37.56
C ILE A 989 17.79 -21.98 -38.33
N LYS A 990 17.63 -21.63 -39.62
CA LYS A 990 18.74 -21.06 -40.42
C LYS A 990 19.17 -19.70 -39.86
N ILE A 991 18.22 -18.88 -39.43
CA ILE A 991 18.44 -17.56 -38.85
C ILE A 991 19.17 -17.68 -37.50
N LEU A 992 18.79 -18.65 -36.66
CA LEU A 992 19.47 -18.91 -35.38
C LEU A 992 20.92 -19.37 -35.57
N LYS A 993 21.20 -20.19 -36.59
CA LYS A 993 22.58 -20.57 -36.94
C LYS A 993 23.40 -19.37 -37.42
N GLU A 994 22.80 -18.47 -38.19
CA GLU A 994 23.40 -17.19 -38.59
C GLU A 994 23.71 -16.32 -37.36
N ALA A 995 22.74 -16.16 -36.47
CA ALA A 995 22.86 -15.36 -35.24
C ALA A 995 24.03 -15.85 -34.38
N LYS A 996 24.12 -17.16 -34.14
CA LYS A 996 25.25 -17.79 -33.43
C LYS A 996 26.58 -17.48 -34.10
N ARG A 997 26.67 -17.58 -35.43
CA ARG A 997 27.91 -17.30 -36.16
C ARG A 997 28.33 -15.84 -35.98
N LYS A 998 27.40 -14.89 -36.14
CA LYS A 998 27.66 -13.45 -35.95
C LYS A 998 28.07 -13.13 -34.51
N LEU A 999 27.32 -13.61 -33.52
CA LEU A 999 27.60 -13.37 -32.11
C LEU A 999 28.94 -13.98 -31.64
N LYS A 1000 29.38 -15.11 -32.23
CA LYS A 1000 30.73 -15.67 -31.98
C LYS A 1000 31.87 -14.81 -32.53
N GLN A 1001 31.62 -13.97 -33.53
CA GLN A 1001 32.63 -13.10 -34.13
C GLN A 1001 32.86 -11.79 -33.37
N VAL A 1002 31.94 -11.41 -32.48
CA VAL A 1002 32.08 -10.23 -31.60
C VAL A 1002 33.36 -10.36 -30.78
N ARG A 1003 34.22 -9.34 -30.84
CA ARG A 1003 35.50 -9.30 -30.12
C ARG A 1003 35.27 -9.09 -28.62
N ARG A 1004 36.01 -9.84 -27.79
CA ARG A 1004 35.78 -9.90 -26.33
C ARG A 1004 37.06 -9.82 -25.53
N GLU A 1005 36.96 -9.21 -24.36
CA GLU A 1005 37.95 -9.27 -23.31
C GLU A 1005 37.97 -10.67 -22.65
N LYS A 1006 39.16 -11.17 -22.33
CA LYS A 1006 39.35 -12.46 -21.65
C LYS A 1006 39.48 -12.27 -20.13
N ILE A 1007 38.47 -11.65 -19.53
CA ILE A 1007 38.37 -11.46 -18.08
C ILE A 1007 37.24 -12.32 -17.50
N LYS A 1008 37.35 -12.74 -16.24
CA LYS A 1008 36.25 -13.44 -15.55
C LYS A 1008 35.46 -12.41 -14.74
N LYS A 1009 34.19 -12.19 -15.08
CA LYS A 1009 33.28 -11.29 -14.36
C LYS A 1009 32.48 -12.05 -13.29
N LEU A 1010 31.95 -11.30 -12.31
CA LEU A 1010 31.09 -11.87 -11.27
C LEU A 1010 29.75 -12.30 -11.89
N LYS A 1011 29.28 -13.50 -11.56
CA LYS A 1011 28.00 -14.01 -12.07
C LYS A 1011 26.88 -13.69 -11.10
N ILE A 1012 25.91 -12.90 -11.53
CA ILE A 1012 24.77 -12.47 -10.71
C ILE A 1012 23.47 -12.98 -11.32
N GLY A 1013 22.67 -13.67 -10.51
CA GLY A 1013 21.33 -14.11 -10.91
C GLY A 1013 20.30 -13.04 -10.56
N VAL A 1014 19.33 -12.78 -11.45
CA VAL A 1014 18.19 -11.92 -11.15
C VAL A 1014 16.90 -12.74 -11.24
N VAL A 1015 16.19 -12.86 -10.14
CA VAL A 1015 14.91 -13.56 -9.98
C VAL A 1015 13.82 -12.57 -9.57
N GLY A 1016 12.58 -13.03 -9.44
CA GLY A 1016 11.46 -12.20 -9.00
C GLY A 1016 10.43 -12.00 -10.10
N GLU A 1017 9.64 -10.93 -9.98
CA GLU A 1017 8.41 -10.73 -10.77
C GLU A 1017 8.68 -10.62 -12.26
N ILE A 1018 8.01 -11.46 -13.05
CA ILE A 1018 8.32 -11.70 -14.47
C ILE A 1018 8.28 -10.42 -15.32
N TYR A 1019 7.32 -9.52 -15.10
CA TYR A 1019 7.25 -8.28 -15.86
C TYR A 1019 8.40 -7.35 -15.46
N ILE A 1020 8.61 -7.13 -14.15
CA ILE A 1020 9.71 -6.28 -13.66
C ILE A 1020 11.06 -6.80 -14.11
N ARG A 1021 11.29 -8.11 -14.02
CA ARG A 1021 12.55 -8.73 -14.43
C ARG A 1021 12.82 -8.58 -15.92
N SER A 1022 11.77 -8.55 -16.75
CA SER A 1022 11.89 -8.64 -18.21
C SER A 1022 11.75 -7.30 -18.94
N GLN A 1023 11.15 -6.28 -18.31
CA GLN A 1023 10.95 -4.96 -18.90
C GLN A 1023 11.98 -3.95 -18.36
N PRO A 1024 13.01 -3.57 -19.15
CA PRO A 1024 14.08 -2.65 -18.73
C PRO A 1024 13.62 -1.36 -18.05
N PHE A 1025 12.60 -0.67 -18.58
CA PHE A 1025 12.14 0.59 -17.96
C PHE A 1025 11.62 0.37 -16.53
N SER A 1026 10.89 -0.72 -16.32
CA SER A 1026 10.23 -1.01 -15.03
C SER A 1026 11.19 -1.42 -13.91
N ASN A 1027 12.39 -1.89 -14.27
CA ASN A 1027 13.46 -2.21 -13.33
C ASN A 1027 14.62 -1.21 -13.35
N ASP A 1028 14.39 -0.02 -13.91
CA ASP A 1028 15.40 1.05 -13.97
C ASP A 1028 16.72 0.56 -14.60
N PHE A 1029 16.58 -0.22 -15.68
CA PHE A 1029 17.67 -0.78 -16.47
C PHE A 1029 18.71 -1.56 -15.65
N LEU A 1030 18.28 -2.24 -14.58
CA LEU A 1030 19.13 -2.97 -13.63
C LEU A 1030 20.19 -3.84 -14.30
N ILE A 1031 19.82 -4.57 -15.35
CA ILE A 1031 20.75 -5.48 -16.05
C ILE A 1031 21.92 -4.70 -16.63
N LYS A 1032 21.67 -3.58 -17.32
CA LYS A 1032 22.73 -2.75 -17.90
C LYS A 1032 23.64 -2.16 -16.83
N LYS A 1033 23.05 -1.65 -15.74
CA LYS A 1033 23.80 -1.11 -14.58
C LYS A 1033 24.74 -2.16 -13.97
N LEU A 1034 24.27 -3.41 -13.80
CA LEU A 1034 25.11 -4.51 -13.30
C LEU A 1034 26.26 -4.86 -14.27
N GLU A 1035 25.99 -4.86 -15.58
CA GLU A 1035 27.00 -5.15 -16.60
C GLU A 1035 28.08 -4.05 -16.67
N GLU A 1036 27.67 -2.78 -16.54
CA GLU A 1036 28.55 -1.60 -16.41
C GLU A 1036 29.42 -1.69 -15.15
N MET A 1037 28.87 -2.20 -14.05
CA MET A 1037 29.60 -2.51 -12.81
C MET A 1037 30.45 -3.80 -12.88
N GLY A 1038 30.61 -4.39 -14.06
CA GLY A 1038 31.52 -5.52 -14.27
C GLY A 1038 30.96 -6.89 -13.94
N CYS A 1039 29.64 -7.08 -14.00
CA CYS A 1039 28.98 -8.36 -13.78
C CYS A 1039 28.50 -9.04 -15.09
N GLU A 1040 28.40 -10.36 -15.07
CA GLU A 1040 27.65 -11.18 -16.02
C GLU A 1040 26.30 -11.54 -15.39
N VAL A 1041 25.19 -11.24 -16.07
CA VAL A 1041 23.85 -11.37 -15.50
C VAL A 1041 23.07 -12.52 -16.14
N ALA A 1042 22.40 -13.34 -15.32
CA ALA A 1042 21.50 -14.39 -15.79
C ALA A 1042 20.08 -14.22 -15.23
N LEU A 1043 19.09 -14.55 -16.07
CA LEU A 1043 17.66 -14.52 -15.75
C LEU A 1043 17.06 -15.92 -15.96
N PRO A 1044 16.02 -16.30 -15.21
CA PRO A 1044 15.09 -17.34 -15.66
C PRO A 1044 14.41 -16.91 -16.96
N SER A 1045 14.22 -17.86 -17.87
CA SER A 1045 13.54 -17.64 -19.16
C SER A 1045 12.07 -17.27 -18.96
N ILE A 1046 11.46 -16.63 -19.97
CA ILE A 1046 10.00 -16.47 -20.01
C ILE A 1046 9.33 -17.85 -20.15
N GLY A 1047 9.99 -18.78 -20.86
CA GLY A 1047 9.60 -20.18 -20.98
C GLY A 1047 9.31 -20.89 -19.64
N GLU A 1048 10.04 -20.56 -18.57
CA GLU A 1048 9.84 -21.11 -17.21
C GLU A 1048 8.38 -20.99 -16.73
N TRP A 1049 7.75 -19.83 -16.97
CA TRP A 1049 6.36 -19.59 -16.58
C TRP A 1049 5.38 -20.49 -17.36
N PHE A 1050 5.64 -20.75 -18.63
CA PHE A 1050 4.81 -21.65 -19.43
C PHE A 1050 4.94 -23.11 -18.95
N PHE A 1051 6.16 -23.57 -18.62
CA PHE A 1051 6.35 -24.89 -18.02
C PHE A 1051 5.67 -25.01 -16.65
N TYR A 1052 5.70 -23.93 -15.85
CA TYR A 1052 5.03 -23.88 -14.56
C TYR A 1052 3.50 -23.93 -14.68
N THR A 1053 2.93 -23.15 -15.60
CA THR A 1053 1.47 -23.15 -15.85
C THR A 1053 1.02 -24.49 -16.44
N ASN A 1054 1.80 -25.12 -17.31
CA ASN A 1054 1.55 -26.48 -17.76
C ASN A 1054 1.58 -27.49 -16.60
N PHE A 1055 2.60 -27.43 -15.74
CA PHE A 1055 2.71 -28.31 -14.57
C PHE A 1055 1.51 -28.18 -13.63
N THR A 1056 1.12 -26.94 -13.29
CA THR A 1056 -0.05 -26.69 -12.44
C THR A 1056 -1.35 -27.15 -13.12
N ARG A 1057 -1.53 -26.94 -14.42
CA ARG A 1057 -2.69 -27.44 -15.19
C ARG A 1057 -2.75 -28.97 -15.20
N ILE A 1058 -1.63 -29.65 -15.45
CA ILE A 1058 -1.53 -31.11 -15.43
C ILE A 1058 -1.92 -31.67 -14.05
N LYS A 1059 -1.48 -31.00 -12.97
CA LYS A 1059 -1.79 -31.38 -11.59
C LYS A 1059 -3.25 -31.10 -11.20
N ASN A 1060 -3.82 -29.98 -11.67
CA ASN A 1060 -5.11 -29.48 -11.22
C ASN A 1060 -6.31 -29.99 -12.04
N CYS A 1061 -6.20 -30.08 -13.38
CA CYS A 1061 -7.31 -30.51 -14.25
C CYS A 1061 -7.99 -31.84 -13.86
N PRO A 1062 -7.26 -32.89 -13.42
CA PRO A 1062 -7.88 -34.15 -13.00
C PRO A 1062 -8.87 -33.99 -11.83
N TRP A 1063 -8.64 -33.04 -10.91
CA TRP A 1063 -9.54 -32.80 -9.77
C TRP A 1063 -10.91 -32.25 -10.19
N PHE A 1064 -11.01 -31.71 -11.40
CA PHE A 1064 -12.24 -31.13 -11.95
C PHE A 1064 -12.77 -31.94 -13.14
N GLY A 1065 -12.38 -33.22 -13.27
CA GLY A 1065 -12.83 -34.11 -14.35
C GLY A 1065 -12.26 -33.77 -15.75
N GLN A 1066 -11.31 -32.84 -15.85
CA GLN A 1066 -10.77 -32.33 -17.12
C GLN A 1066 -9.60 -33.17 -17.64
N HIS A 1067 -9.72 -34.51 -17.64
CA HIS A 1067 -8.62 -35.43 -17.99
C HIS A 1067 -8.10 -35.24 -19.42
N ARG A 1068 -9.00 -34.97 -20.39
CA ARG A 1068 -8.61 -34.70 -21.79
C ARG A 1068 -7.67 -33.49 -21.91
N ARG A 1069 -7.98 -32.39 -21.21
CA ARG A 1069 -7.13 -31.19 -21.16
C ARG A 1069 -5.78 -31.48 -20.52
N ALA A 1070 -5.74 -32.31 -19.46
CA ALA A 1070 -4.49 -32.71 -18.82
C ALA A 1070 -3.60 -33.53 -19.76
N ILE A 1071 -4.16 -34.50 -20.50
CA ILE A 1071 -3.43 -35.32 -21.48
C ILE A 1071 -2.87 -34.46 -22.61
N PHE A 1072 -3.69 -33.58 -23.16
CA PHE A 1072 -3.27 -32.64 -24.20
C PHE A 1072 -2.13 -31.73 -23.71
N THR A 1073 -2.25 -31.19 -22.50
CA THR A 1073 -1.21 -30.36 -21.89
C THR A 1073 0.09 -31.13 -21.70
N LYS A 1074 0.04 -32.42 -21.30
CA LYS A 1074 1.25 -33.26 -21.20
C LYS A 1074 1.95 -33.44 -22.55
N PHE A 1075 1.18 -33.68 -23.62
CA PHE A 1075 1.72 -33.79 -24.97
C PHE A 1075 2.38 -32.48 -25.41
N PHE A 1076 1.68 -31.36 -25.20
CA PHE A 1076 2.18 -30.03 -25.55
C PHE A 1076 3.42 -29.64 -24.75
N ASP A 1077 3.46 -29.92 -23.44
CA ASP A 1077 4.63 -29.70 -22.58
C ASP A 1077 5.84 -30.49 -23.06
N ARG A 1078 5.64 -31.75 -23.48
CA ARG A 1078 6.70 -32.59 -24.06
C ARG A 1078 7.25 -32.01 -25.36
N TYR A 1079 6.36 -31.55 -26.25
CA TYR A 1079 6.78 -30.85 -27.47
C TYR A 1079 7.58 -29.58 -27.13
N MET A 1080 7.08 -28.76 -26.19
CA MET A 1080 7.71 -27.52 -25.80
C MET A 1080 9.14 -27.72 -25.28
N ARG A 1081 9.34 -28.72 -24.39
CA ARG A 1081 10.66 -29.08 -23.86
C ARG A 1081 11.61 -29.55 -24.96
N TRP A 1082 11.16 -30.46 -25.82
CA TRP A 1082 11.96 -30.94 -26.95
C TRP A 1082 12.38 -29.77 -27.85
N ARG A 1083 11.45 -28.86 -28.13
CA ARG A 1083 11.71 -27.73 -29.01
C ARG A 1083 12.66 -26.70 -28.40
N GLN A 1084 12.49 -26.37 -27.11
CA GLN A 1084 13.40 -25.47 -26.38
C GLN A 1084 14.81 -26.06 -26.35
N LYS A 1085 14.94 -27.35 -25.99
CA LYS A 1085 16.22 -28.07 -25.99
C LYS A 1085 16.91 -28.00 -27.35
N TYR A 1086 16.18 -28.24 -28.43
CA TYR A 1086 16.73 -28.18 -29.78
C TYR A 1086 17.24 -26.78 -30.16
N ILE A 1087 16.48 -25.73 -29.83
CA ILE A 1087 16.88 -24.34 -30.08
C ILE A 1087 18.11 -23.95 -29.23
N TYR A 1088 18.14 -24.35 -27.96
CA TYR A 1088 19.25 -24.03 -27.05
C TYR A 1088 20.54 -24.74 -27.46
N GLN A 1089 20.45 -26.00 -27.92
CA GLN A 1089 21.58 -26.71 -28.51
C GLN A 1089 22.14 -25.99 -29.75
N ILE A 1090 21.28 -25.44 -30.61
CA ILE A 1090 21.74 -24.65 -31.76
C ILE A 1090 22.53 -23.43 -31.29
N LEU A 1091 22.09 -22.75 -30.24
CA LEU A 1091 22.69 -21.52 -29.70
C LEU A 1091 23.88 -21.76 -28.75
N ASP A 1092 24.33 -23.00 -28.52
CA ASP A 1092 25.34 -23.38 -27.51
C ASP A 1092 24.97 -22.93 -26.08
N LEU A 1093 23.69 -23.06 -25.72
CA LEU A 1093 23.19 -22.76 -24.39
C LEU A 1093 22.92 -24.05 -23.59
N PRO A 1094 23.12 -24.04 -22.26
CA PRO A 1094 22.77 -25.17 -21.42
C PRO A 1094 21.26 -25.40 -21.44
N GLU A 1095 20.84 -26.66 -21.38
CA GLU A 1095 19.42 -27.02 -21.24
C GLU A 1095 18.88 -26.49 -19.90
N GLU A 1096 17.65 -25.97 -19.92
CA GLU A 1096 16.99 -25.56 -18.69
C GLU A 1096 16.57 -26.78 -17.86
N LYS A 1097 16.77 -26.68 -16.55
CA LYS A 1097 16.39 -27.74 -15.62
C LYS A 1097 14.87 -27.91 -15.63
N PRO A 1098 14.35 -29.15 -15.50
CA PRO A 1098 12.92 -29.39 -15.45
C PRO A 1098 12.26 -28.60 -14.31
N ILE A 1099 11.07 -28.05 -14.57
CA ILE A 1099 10.32 -27.28 -13.56
C ILE A 1099 10.13 -28.02 -12.23
N ILE A 1100 10.01 -29.35 -12.25
CA ILE A 1100 9.89 -30.16 -11.02
C ILE A 1100 11.13 -30.05 -10.13
N GLU A 1101 12.32 -29.94 -10.71
CA GLU A 1101 13.57 -29.75 -9.97
C GLU A 1101 13.64 -28.36 -9.34
N VAL A 1102 13.19 -27.33 -10.05
CA VAL A 1102 13.05 -25.97 -9.52
C VAL A 1102 12.10 -25.96 -8.30
N LEU A 1103 10.96 -26.66 -8.40
CA LEU A 1103 10.00 -26.76 -7.28
C LEU A 1103 10.56 -27.59 -6.11
N GLN A 1104 11.36 -28.63 -6.37
CA GLN A 1104 12.04 -29.41 -5.34
C GLN A 1104 13.10 -28.57 -4.61
N ASN A 1105 13.85 -27.74 -5.33
CA ASN A 1105 14.80 -26.80 -4.75
C ASN A 1105 14.12 -25.81 -3.79
N ALA A 1106 12.87 -25.43 -4.06
CA ALA A 1106 12.09 -24.56 -3.19
C ALA A 1106 11.43 -25.28 -2.00
N GLN A 1107 11.19 -26.60 -2.07
CA GLN A 1107 10.32 -27.35 -1.16
C GLN A 1107 10.72 -27.27 0.32
N VAL A 1108 12.02 -27.18 0.61
CA VAL A 1108 12.55 -27.03 1.98
C VAL A 1108 12.03 -25.75 2.63
N LEU A 1109 11.82 -24.71 1.83
CA LEU A 1109 11.46 -23.36 2.27
C LEU A 1109 9.97 -23.09 2.06
N LEU A 1110 9.43 -23.45 0.91
CA LEU A 1110 8.06 -23.20 0.46
C LEU A 1110 7.49 -24.44 -0.22
N HIS A 1111 6.40 -24.98 0.34
CA HIS A 1111 5.83 -26.21 -0.18
C HIS A 1111 5.19 -26.01 -1.58
N PRO A 1112 5.29 -27.00 -2.51
CA PRO A 1112 4.65 -26.97 -3.85
C PRO A 1112 3.12 -26.92 -3.91
N SER A 1113 2.45 -26.71 -2.77
CA SER A 1113 1.03 -26.36 -2.71
C SER A 1113 0.78 -24.88 -2.92
N PHE A 1114 1.77 -24.03 -2.62
CA PHE A 1114 1.70 -22.62 -2.93
C PHE A 1114 1.76 -22.45 -4.46
N GLU A 1115 0.73 -21.84 -5.03
CA GLU A 1115 0.65 -21.52 -6.46
C GLU A 1115 1.00 -20.05 -6.70
N GLY A 1116 1.96 -19.79 -7.58
CA GLY A 1116 2.44 -18.44 -7.91
C GLY A 1116 3.96 -18.38 -8.08
N GLU A 1117 4.49 -17.19 -8.25
CA GLU A 1117 5.88 -16.97 -8.64
C GLU A 1117 6.90 -17.09 -7.49
N ALA A 1118 6.46 -16.98 -6.24
CA ALA A 1118 7.36 -17.04 -5.09
C ALA A 1118 8.13 -18.37 -5.02
N ILE A 1119 7.48 -19.48 -5.40
CA ILE A 1119 8.13 -20.80 -5.41
C ILE A 1119 9.15 -20.93 -6.54
N LEU A 1120 8.91 -20.29 -7.69
CA LEU A 1120 9.87 -20.25 -8.79
C LEU A 1120 11.10 -19.42 -8.42
N SER A 1121 10.88 -18.24 -7.83
CA SER A 1121 11.97 -17.35 -7.41
C SER A 1121 12.84 -17.98 -6.32
N ALA A 1122 12.23 -18.64 -5.33
CA ALA A 1122 12.96 -19.38 -4.30
C ALA A 1122 13.74 -20.57 -4.89
N GLY A 1123 13.09 -21.37 -5.74
CA GLY A 1123 13.70 -22.52 -6.39
C GLY A 1123 14.88 -22.16 -7.29
N LYS A 1124 14.72 -21.10 -8.10
CA LYS A 1124 15.78 -20.60 -8.97
C LYS A 1124 16.91 -19.93 -8.20
N THR A 1125 16.63 -19.29 -7.06
CA THR A 1125 17.71 -18.78 -6.19
C THR A 1125 18.62 -19.93 -5.75
N VAL A 1126 18.05 -21.04 -5.29
CA VAL A 1126 18.81 -22.23 -4.90
C VAL A 1126 19.51 -22.87 -6.11
N GLU A 1127 18.90 -22.85 -7.28
CA GLU A 1127 19.54 -23.30 -8.53
C GLU A 1127 20.78 -22.46 -8.87
N PHE A 1128 20.69 -21.13 -8.82
CA PHE A 1128 21.84 -20.25 -9.08
C PHE A 1128 22.97 -20.45 -8.06
N ILE A 1129 22.64 -20.69 -6.78
CA ILE A 1129 23.64 -21.06 -5.77
C ILE A 1129 24.38 -22.34 -6.19
N LYS A 1130 23.63 -23.38 -6.60
CA LYS A 1130 24.21 -24.67 -7.05
C LYS A 1130 25.03 -24.52 -8.35
N ASP A 1131 24.66 -23.59 -9.21
CA ASP A 1131 25.32 -23.33 -10.50
C ASP A 1131 26.54 -22.38 -10.38
N GLY A 1132 26.96 -22.04 -9.16
CA GLY A 1132 28.19 -21.28 -8.90
C GLY A 1132 28.09 -19.77 -9.13
N PHE A 1133 26.89 -19.20 -9.00
CA PHE A 1133 26.71 -17.74 -8.99
C PHE A 1133 27.28 -17.12 -7.72
N CYS A 1134 27.63 -15.84 -7.76
CA CYS A 1134 28.24 -15.12 -6.63
C CYS A 1134 27.21 -14.33 -5.81
N GLY A 1135 25.97 -14.24 -6.28
CA GLY A 1135 24.87 -13.56 -5.60
C GLY A 1135 23.58 -13.59 -6.41
N VAL A 1136 22.45 -13.36 -5.74
CA VAL A 1136 21.13 -13.26 -6.39
C VAL A 1136 20.40 -12.00 -5.96
N ILE A 1137 19.78 -11.33 -6.94
CA ILE A 1137 18.91 -10.18 -6.73
C ILE A 1137 17.46 -10.59 -7.03
N ASN A 1138 16.57 -10.41 -6.06
CA ASN A 1138 15.12 -10.55 -6.21
C ASN A 1138 14.50 -9.18 -6.55
N VAL A 1139 13.88 -9.06 -7.73
CA VAL A 1139 13.19 -7.84 -8.17
C VAL A 1139 11.68 -7.98 -8.05
N MET A 1140 11.00 -6.93 -7.59
CA MET A 1140 9.55 -6.96 -7.41
C MET A 1140 8.92 -5.57 -7.50
N PRO A 1141 7.63 -5.46 -7.85
CA PRO A 1141 6.87 -4.25 -7.61
C PRO A 1141 6.75 -3.94 -6.11
N PHE A 1142 6.64 -2.67 -5.75
CA PHE A 1142 6.31 -2.27 -4.38
C PHE A 1142 5.02 -2.94 -3.89
N THR A 1143 5.03 -3.48 -2.66
CA THR A 1143 3.95 -4.29 -2.05
C THR A 1143 3.62 -5.64 -2.72
N CYS A 1144 4.46 -6.12 -3.65
CA CYS A 1144 4.23 -7.41 -4.32
C CYS A 1144 4.15 -8.56 -3.30
N MET A 1145 3.03 -9.31 -3.31
CA MET A 1145 2.84 -10.40 -2.34
C MET A 1145 3.84 -11.54 -2.53
N PRO A 1146 4.01 -12.12 -3.75
CA PRO A 1146 5.04 -13.12 -4.00
C PRO A 1146 6.47 -12.65 -3.69
N GLY A 1147 6.85 -11.44 -4.11
CA GLY A 1147 8.21 -10.92 -3.88
C GLY A 1147 8.53 -10.69 -2.40
N ASN A 1148 7.55 -10.23 -1.62
CA ASN A 1148 7.70 -10.10 -0.16
C ASN A 1148 7.77 -11.47 0.54
N ILE A 1149 7.04 -12.48 0.04
CA ILE A 1149 7.18 -13.86 0.53
C ILE A 1149 8.63 -14.36 0.31
N VAL A 1150 9.18 -14.15 -0.89
CA VAL A 1150 10.59 -14.51 -1.21
C VAL A 1150 11.57 -13.79 -0.30
N THR A 1151 11.36 -12.48 -0.06
CA THR A 1151 12.23 -11.67 0.82
C THR A 1151 12.27 -12.21 2.25
N THR A 1152 11.15 -12.67 2.79
CA THR A 1152 11.13 -13.32 4.12
C THR A 1152 11.77 -14.71 4.07
N ILE A 1153 11.51 -15.49 3.00
CA ILE A 1153 12.11 -16.82 2.80
C ILE A 1153 13.64 -16.75 2.66
N TYR A 1154 14.20 -15.64 2.18
CA TYR A 1154 15.66 -15.45 2.12
C TYR A 1154 16.33 -15.55 3.49
N LYS A 1155 15.61 -15.28 4.59
CA LYS A 1155 16.10 -15.58 5.95
C LYS A 1155 16.31 -17.10 6.14
N GLY A 1156 15.37 -17.92 5.67
CA GLY A 1156 15.53 -19.38 5.63
C GLY A 1156 16.65 -19.84 4.69
N ILE A 1157 16.83 -19.21 3.52
CA ILE A 1157 17.97 -19.50 2.63
C ILE A 1157 19.29 -19.23 3.34
N LYS A 1158 19.42 -18.11 4.06
CA LYS A 1158 20.63 -17.78 4.82
C LYS A 1158 20.96 -18.79 5.91
N ASN A 1159 19.97 -19.48 6.47
CA ASN A 1159 20.25 -20.57 7.43
C ASN A 1159 20.94 -21.77 6.75
N HIS A 1160 20.64 -22.03 5.47
CA HIS A 1160 21.27 -23.09 4.68
C HIS A 1160 22.54 -22.63 3.94
N TYR A 1161 22.63 -21.34 3.60
CA TYR A 1161 23.72 -20.71 2.84
C TYR A 1161 24.13 -19.36 3.48
N PRO A 1162 24.83 -19.36 4.63
CA PRO A 1162 25.02 -18.17 5.48
C PRO A 1162 25.75 -16.99 4.81
N ASP A 1163 26.77 -17.27 4.01
CA ASP A 1163 27.60 -16.25 3.37
C ASP A 1163 27.11 -15.82 1.98
N PHE A 1164 26.05 -16.45 1.44
CA PHE A 1164 25.60 -16.17 0.08
C PHE A 1164 24.93 -14.80 -0.03
N PRO A 1165 25.41 -13.89 -0.91
CA PRO A 1165 24.81 -12.56 -1.08
C PRO A 1165 23.42 -12.62 -1.70
N LEU A 1166 22.45 -12.05 -0.97
CA LEU A 1166 21.05 -11.93 -1.39
C LEU A 1166 20.59 -10.49 -1.23
N LEU A 1167 20.01 -9.93 -2.29
CA LEU A 1167 19.47 -8.58 -2.30
C LEU A 1167 18.02 -8.60 -2.82
N SER A 1168 17.11 -7.91 -2.12
CA SER A 1168 15.76 -7.63 -2.63
C SER A 1168 15.65 -6.17 -3.04
N LEU A 1169 15.20 -5.93 -4.28
CA LEU A 1169 14.92 -4.61 -4.84
C LEU A 1169 13.43 -4.49 -5.16
N SER A 1170 12.85 -3.35 -4.79
CA SER A 1170 11.44 -3.05 -4.91
C SER A 1170 11.26 -1.82 -5.80
N PHE A 1171 10.41 -1.91 -6.83
CA PHE A 1171 10.23 -0.88 -7.84
C PHE A 1171 8.82 -0.29 -7.80
N ASP A 1172 8.72 1.04 -7.83
CA ASP A 1172 7.46 1.81 -7.88
C ASP A 1172 7.33 2.71 -9.13
N GLY A 1173 8.31 2.65 -10.04
CA GLY A 1173 8.34 3.36 -11.33
C GLY A 1173 9.22 4.62 -11.38
N ILE A 1174 9.79 5.08 -10.27
CA ILE A 1174 10.63 6.29 -10.27
C ILE A 1174 12.12 5.93 -10.40
N ALA A 1175 12.85 6.73 -11.19
CA ALA A 1175 14.23 6.51 -11.65
C ALA A 1175 15.32 6.45 -10.55
N SER A 1176 14.97 6.71 -9.29
CA SER A 1176 15.90 6.72 -8.15
C SER A 1176 15.82 5.48 -7.22
N ASN A 1177 15.11 4.42 -7.62
CA ASN A 1177 14.91 3.23 -6.77
C ASN A 1177 16.16 2.36 -6.60
N ILE A 1178 17.04 2.37 -7.60
CA ILE A 1178 18.33 1.73 -7.49
C ILE A 1178 19.26 2.75 -6.84
N ASP A 1179 19.34 2.69 -5.52
CA ASP A 1179 20.45 3.30 -4.80
C ASP A 1179 21.74 2.63 -5.30
N GLU A 1180 22.48 3.31 -6.17
CA GLU A 1180 23.73 2.81 -6.75
C GLU A 1180 24.66 2.31 -5.64
N ALA A 1181 24.69 2.98 -4.49
CA ALA A 1181 25.50 2.56 -3.34
C ALA A 1181 25.06 1.19 -2.79
N ARG A 1182 23.77 0.84 -2.83
CA ARG A 1182 23.29 -0.51 -2.44
C ARG A 1182 23.72 -1.58 -3.43
N LEU A 1183 23.70 -1.28 -4.73
CA LEU A 1183 24.20 -2.20 -5.74
C LEU A 1183 25.71 -2.39 -5.62
N GLU A 1184 26.48 -1.31 -5.49
CA GLU A 1184 27.93 -1.36 -5.27
C GLU A 1184 28.28 -2.19 -4.04
N THR A 1185 27.56 -1.97 -2.93
CA THR A 1185 27.74 -2.75 -1.70
C THR A 1185 27.46 -4.24 -1.94
N PHE A 1186 26.39 -4.57 -2.67
CA PHE A 1186 26.06 -5.96 -3.00
C PHE A 1186 27.11 -6.59 -3.92
N ILE A 1187 27.59 -5.88 -4.93
CA ILE A 1187 28.64 -6.36 -5.84
C ILE A 1187 29.95 -6.57 -5.07
N HIS A 1188 30.29 -5.68 -4.15
CA HIS A 1188 31.44 -5.86 -3.27
C HIS A 1188 31.29 -7.11 -2.39
N GLN A 1189 30.10 -7.36 -1.83
CA GLN A 1189 29.81 -8.60 -1.10
C GLN A 1189 29.94 -9.84 -1.98
N ALA A 1190 29.42 -9.81 -3.21
CA ALA A 1190 29.57 -10.88 -4.20
C ALA A 1190 31.03 -11.11 -4.59
N GLY A 1191 31.82 -10.04 -4.73
CA GLY A 1191 33.26 -10.12 -4.98
C GLY A 1191 34.04 -10.73 -3.82
N ASN A 1192 33.66 -10.43 -2.57
CA ASN A 1192 34.24 -11.07 -1.39
C ASN A 1192 33.87 -12.54 -1.29
N PHE A 1193 32.61 -12.89 -1.56
CA PHE A 1193 32.15 -14.28 -1.58
C PHE A 1193 32.87 -15.09 -2.66
N ASN A 1194 33.06 -14.55 -3.86
CA ASN A 1194 33.77 -15.22 -4.96
C ASN A 1194 35.30 -15.38 -4.73
N ARG A 1195 35.87 -14.60 -3.79
CA ARG A 1195 37.30 -14.71 -3.40
C ARG A 1195 37.53 -15.77 -2.32
N ARG A 1196 36.49 -16.13 -1.57
CA ARG A 1196 36.48 -17.26 -0.62
C ARG A 1196 36.24 -18.55 -1.39
#